data_AF-C4Y3Q0-F1
#
_entry.id   AF-C4Y3Q0-F1
#
_cell.length_a   1.000
_cell.length_b   1.000
_cell.length_c   1.000
_cell.angle_alpha   90.00
_cell.angle_beta   90.00
_cell.angle_gamma   90.00
#
_symmetry.space_group_name_H-M   'P 1'
#
loop_
_entity.id
_entity.type
_entity.pdbx_description
1 polymer ?
#
loop_
_entity_poly.entity_id
_entity_poly.type
_entity_poly.pdbx_seq_one_letter_code
_entity_poly.pdbx_strand_id
1 'polypeptide(L)'
;MLRGVQPRLKKSVLLAFVLALSMLVFFTLNYVKPRDVLVKPVTLAQERNTFKNPIYDSWAKHTPSKSKLSRCDDYLNRLEKLLPHRTLPGFEEVRKTVFTPLLYKKKRWIAEEKKHYRRRLRDKGIRLNDGHMKILEKLYYDELRKLSLFEKGFIHDLNHLRTFGNCLTDEKCTILSDDAHSKSLTGKLLPWFSGSMPTVDRKLAMASTKSLLAQLKETSKGKGIVIPLFPHQEKSVQLRNTKGLIYVLRALQNKLPIEITYVGEKFINKATEDSLRNAAKDPLDVVPHSQVEYANLNGIANTSFEWPAQNIRFVNLDPTLVNSLQVSDSLMLVLSNIFNSFEEVMMISPRTIPLKENLESLFENDGYKQHGTLFFKERSSLEFKPQKPPAGYYDVKQLINRYAGVNDYDKQFFGLHVPETQHTSWVREKGFTRLADPSFMLLNKTKTLPGLLISSALPFYGVLKPKYDFSGELNPEIMWLGQELSGTVQKVNFNSKFAVAAGVITPFSNREVSGSSQELCSSSWAQLSDVDDYTLIYVTSHQLDNGVLPKFREDLEQKYVESGAGANKSDHTLVQNTVAKNLLFIQSVLQTIPLEEPYPNMAGEQTKAWRHLNTFGSAKDYWCAYDIVGSALSPNRGLIIDYGKKVTSRYRFLFDLWEYGSKV
;
A
#
# COMPACT_ATOMS: atom_id res chain seq x y z
N MET A 1 -55.30 -65.48 -13.79
CA MET A 1 -54.33 -66.57 -14.02
C MET A 1 -53.28 -66.58 -12.91
N LEU A 2 -53.48 -67.36 -11.82
CA LEU A 2 -52.47 -67.87 -10.85
C LEU A 2 -53.17 -68.45 -9.59
N ARG A 3 -54.08 -69.42 -9.80
CA ARG A 3 -54.55 -70.34 -8.75
C ARG A 3 -53.82 -71.67 -9.00
N GLY A 4 -52.79 -71.99 -8.21
CA GLY A 4 -52.01 -73.24 -8.36
C GLY A 4 -50.53 -73.18 -7.98
N VAL A 5 -50.01 -72.05 -7.52
CA VAL A 5 -48.57 -71.91 -7.18
C VAL A 5 -48.33 -71.99 -5.67
N GLN A 6 -47.41 -72.87 -5.27
CA GLN A 6 -47.00 -73.12 -3.87
C GLN A 6 -46.69 -71.81 -3.11
N PRO A 7 -47.05 -71.72 -1.82
CA PRO A 7 -46.93 -70.49 -1.02
C PRO A 7 -45.49 -69.94 -0.91
N ARG A 8 -44.46 -70.78 -1.05
CA ARG A 8 -43.04 -70.36 -1.08
C ARG A 8 -42.64 -69.63 -2.37
N LEU A 9 -43.18 -70.05 -3.51
CA LEU A 9 -42.90 -69.39 -4.79
C LEU A 9 -43.59 -68.02 -4.85
N LYS A 10 -44.81 -67.91 -4.29
CA LYS A 10 -45.52 -66.62 -4.19
C LYS A 10 -44.76 -65.59 -3.35
N LYS A 11 -44.17 -66.00 -2.23
CA LYS A 11 -43.32 -65.10 -1.42
C LYS A 11 -42.05 -64.68 -2.15
N SER A 12 -41.42 -65.58 -2.90
CA SER A 12 -40.19 -65.28 -3.66
C SER A 12 -40.45 -64.34 -4.84
N VAL A 13 -41.55 -64.55 -5.57
CA VAL A 13 -41.96 -63.67 -6.69
C VAL A 13 -42.40 -62.30 -6.17
N LEU A 14 -43.12 -62.22 -5.05
CA LEU A 14 -43.49 -60.95 -4.43
C LEU A 14 -42.25 -60.19 -3.93
N LEU A 15 -41.27 -60.88 -3.31
CA LEU A 15 -40.03 -60.26 -2.87
C LEU A 15 -39.19 -59.75 -4.06
N ALA A 16 -39.10 -60.53 -5.13
CA ALA A 16 -38.43 -60.11 -6.37
C ALA A 16 -39.14 -58.92 -7.03
N PHE A 17 -40.47 -58.89 -7.02
CA PHE A 17 -41.24 -57.77 -7.55
C PHE A 17 -41.08 -56.52 -6.68
N VAL A 18 -41.10 -56.64 -5.35
CA VAL A 18 -40.85 -55.52 -4.43
C VAL A 18 -39.41 -55.02 -4.56
N LEU A 19 -38.41 -55.90 -4.70
CA LEU A 19 -37.01 -55.53 -4.96
C LEU A 19 -36.84 -54.86 -6.32
N ALA A 20 -37.51 -55.35 -7.36
CA ALA A 20 -37.51 -54.74 -8.68
C ALA A 20 -38.19 -53.37 -8.65
N LEU A 21 -39.34 -53.24 -7.97
CA LEU A 21 -40.07 -51.97 -7.84
C LEU A 21 -39.30 -50.96 -6.98
N SER A 22 -38.66 -51.41 -5.90
CA SER A 22 -37.81 -50.54 -5.08
C SER A 22 -36.51 -50.17 -5.79
N MET A 23 -35.91 -51.06 -6.61
CA MET A 23 -34.85 -50.67 -7.55
C MET A 23 -35.36 -49.66 -8.58
N LEU A 24 -36.53 -49.87 -9.18
CA LEU A 24 -37.09 -48.98 -10.20
C LEU A 24 -37.40 -47.60 -9.61
N VAL A 25 -38.02 -47.54 -8.43
CA VAL A 25 -38.28 -46.31 -7.68
C VAL A 25 -36.99 -45.64 -7.24
N PHE A 26 -35.99 -46.41 -6.78
CA PHE A 26 -34.65 -45.88 -6.45
C PHE A 26 -33.93 -45.34 -7.69
N PHE A 27 -34.07 -45.99 -8.85
CA PHE A 27 -33.52 -45.50 -10.10
C PHE A 27 -34.27 -44.26 -10.59
N THR A 28 -35.61 -44.24 -10.57
CA THR A 28 -36.40 -43.09 -11.05
C THR A 28 -36.33 -41.87 -10.14
N LEU A 29 -36.29 -42.04 -8.81
CA LEU A 29 -36.13 -40.93 -7.87
C LEU A 29 -34.72 -40.32 -7.94
N ASN A 30 -33.70 -41.13 -8.27
CA ASN A 30 -32.32 -40.65 -8.39
C ASN A 30 -31.95 -40.15 -9.80
N TYR A 31 -32.85 -40.27 -10.79
CA TYR A 31 -32.62 -39.85 -12.18
C TYR A 31 -33.40 -38.57 -12.55
N VAL A 32 -33.08 -37.46 -11.88
CA VAL A 32 -33.50 -36.14 -12.38
C VAL A 32 -32.59 -35.79 -13.57
N LYS A 33 -33.13 -35.90 -14.79
CA LYS A 33 -32.41 -35.51 -16.01
C LYS A 33 -32.20 -33.99 -16.00
N PRO A 34 -30.95 -33.49 -16.00
CA PRO A 34 -30.71 -32.05 -16.06
C PRO A 34 -31.29 -31.49 -17.35
N ARG A 35 -32.03 -30.37 -17.29
CA ARG A 35 -32.49 -29.66 -18.50
C ARG A 35 -31.29 -29.33 -19.39
N ASP A 36 -31.46 -29.44 -20.71
CA ASP A 36 -30.41 -29.02 -21.64
C ASP A 36 -30.13 -27.52 -21.46
N VAL A 37 -28.92 -27.21 -21.03
CA VAL A 37 -28.45 -25.84 -20.82
C VAL A 37 -27.54 -25.47 -21.98
N LEU A 38 -27.92 -24.46 -22.77
CA LEU A 38 -27.03 -23.85 -23.75
C LEU A 38 -25.90 -23.11 -23.04
N VAL A 39 -24.66 -23.54 -23.28
CA VAL A 39 -23.45 -22.90 -22.74
C VAL A 39 -22.83 -22.05 -23.85
N LYS A 40 -22.87 -20.73 -23.70
CA LYS A 40 -22.10 -19.81 -24.57
C LYS A 40 -20.75 -19.53 -23.92
N PRO A 41 -19.62 -20.07 -24.43
CA PRO A 41 -18.32 -19.82 -23.85
C PRO A 41 -17.93 -18.36 -24.01
N VAL A 42 -17.32 -17.79 -22.97
CA VAL A 42 -16.78 -16.42 -22.94
C VAL A 42 -15.36 -16.48 -22.39
N THR A 43 -14.47 -15.62 -22.89
CA THR A 43 -13.13 -15.44 -22.31
C THR A 43 -12.92 -13.98 -21.92
N LEU A 44 -12.31 -13.73 -20.76
CA LEU A 44 -12.05 -12.36 -20.29
C LEU A 44 -11.18 -11.56 -21.28
N ALA A 45 -10.19 -12.20 -21.91
CA ALA A 45 -9.34 -11.53 -22.90
C ALA A 45 -10.12 -10.99 -24.10
N GLN A 46 -11.13 -11.73 -24.58
CA GLN A 46 -12.00 -11.27 -25.67
C GLN A 46 -12.89 -10.12 -25.20
N GLU A 47 -13.50 -10.24 -24.02
CA GLU A 47 -14.36 -9.19 -23.46
C GLU A 47 -13.60 -7.89 -23.23
N ARG A 48 -12.37 -7.95 -22.72
CA ARG A 48 -11.52 -6.78 -22.46
C ARG A 48 -11.22 -5.94 -23.70
N ASN A 49 -11.20 -6.55 -24.89
CA ASN A 49 -11.02 -5.81 -26.14
C ASN A 49 -12.22 -4.92 -26.49
N THR A 50 -13.35 -5.11 -25.81
CA THR A 50 -14.56 -4.28 -25.95
C THR A 50 -14.63 -3.13 -24.93
N PHE A 51 -13.65 -3.01 -24.04
CA PHE A 51 -13.62 -1.99 -22.97
C PHE A 51 -13.18 -0.64 -23.54
N LYS A 52 -14.04 -0.04 -24.36
CA LYS A 52 -13.80 1.26 -24.98
C LYS A 52 -14.50 2.37 -24.20
N ASN A 53 -13.90 3.57 -24.22
CA ASN A 53 -14.55 4.76 -23.72
C ASN A 53 -15.63 5.20 -24.74
N PRO A 54 -16.92 5.21 -24.36
CA PRO A 54 -18.02 5.52 -25.27
C PRO A 54 -17.95 6.94 -25.82
N ILE A 55 -17.35 7.88 -25.09
CA ILE A 55 -17.17 9.25 -25.58
C ILE A 55 -16.09 9.28 -26.67
N TYR A 56 -14.97 8.58 -26.48
CA TYR A 56 -13.90 8.51 -27.48
C TYR A 56 -14.37 7.83 -28.78
N ASP A 57 -15.16 6.76 -28.68
CA ASP A 57 -15.75 6.11 -29.84
C ASP A 57 -16.67 7.03 -30.64
N SER A 58 -17.35 7.96 -29.95
CA SER A 58 -18.15 9.00 -30.62
C SER A 58 -17.28 10.05 -31.32
N TRP A 59 -16.16 10.43 -30.70
CA TRP A 59 -15.20 11.42 -31.23
C TRP A 59 -14.32 10.89 -32.36
N ALA A 60 -14.02 9.58 -32.36
CA ALA A 60 -13.30 8.95 -33.46
C ALA A 60 -14.02 9.11 -34.81
N LYS A 61 -15.34 9.33 -34.78
CA LYS A 61 -16.17 9.59 -35.96
C LYS A 61 -16.26 11.09 -36.31
N HIS A 62 -16.14 11.96 -35.32
CA HIS A 62 -16.24 13.42 -35.45
C HIS A 62 -15.32 14.07 -34.42
N THR A 63 -14.13 14.52 -34.84
CA THR A 63 -13.16 15.09 -33.91
C THR A 63 -13.67 16.45 -33.38
N PRO A 64 -13.83 16.64 -32.06
CA PRO A 64 -14.23 17.93 -31.51
C PRO A 64 -13.16 19.00 -31.73
N SER A 65 -13.54 20.26 -31.49
CA SER A 65 -12.71 21.49 -31.54
C SER A 65 -11.25 21.30 -31.09
N LYS A 66 -10.32 22.04 -31.71
CA LYS A 66 -8.87 21.85 -31.58
C LYS A 66 -8.30 22.10 -30.17
N SER A 67 -8.93 22.94 -29.34
CA SER A 67 -8.35 23.29 -28.02
C SER A 67 -8.56 22.18 -26.98
N LYS A 68 -7.60 22.00 -26.05
CA LYS A 68 -7.75 21.09 -24.89
C LYS A 68 -8.98 21.46 -24.06
N LEU A 69 -9.17 22.76 -23.83
CA LEU A 69 -10.27 23.32 -23.06
C LEU A 69 -11.65 22.92 -23.62
N SER A 70 -11.88 23.15 -24.92
CA SER A 70 -13.17 22.79 -25.53
C SER A 70 -13.43 21.28 -25.52
N ARG A 71 -12.38 20.45 -25.58
CA ARG A 71 -12.49 18.99 -25.42
C ARG A 71 -12.86 18.60 -24.00
N CYS A 72 -12.31 19.28 -22.99
CA CYS A 72 -12.73 19.09 -21.60
C CYS A 72 -14.22 19.42 -21.41
N ASP A 73 -14.67 20.56 -21.92
CA ASP A 73 -16.06 20.98 -21.77
C ASP A 73 -17.03 20.02 -22.51
N ASP A 74 -16.73 19.63 -23.75
CA ASP A 74 -17.57 18.65 -24.48
C ASP A 74 -17.57 17.27 -23.80
N TYR A 75 -16.42 16.80 -23.32
CA TYR A 75 -16.32 15.50 -22.65
C TYR A 75 -17.15 15.45 -21.36
N LEU A 76 -17.00 16.45 -20.49
CA LEU A 76 -17.69 16.49 -19.20
C LEU A 76 -19.21 16.66 -19.37
N ASN A 77 -19.65 17.47 -20.34
CA ASN A 77 -21.06 17.59 -20.71
C ASN A 77 -21.66 16.25 -21.19
N ARG A 78 -20.92 15.49 -22.00
CA ARG A 78 -21.36 14.16 -22.46
C ARG A 78 -21.36 13.15 -21.32
N LEU A 79 -20.33 13.18 -20.49
CA LEU A 79 -20.21 12.30 -19.33
C LEU A 79 -21.39 12.48 -18.38
N GLU A 80 -21.78 13.73 -18.09
CA GLU A 80 -22.91 14.00 -17.21
C GLU A 80 -24.22 13.40 -17.73
N LYS A 81 -24.44 13.40 -19.06
CA LYS A 81 -25.59 12.77 -19.71
C LYS A 81 -25.52 11.24 -19.72
N LEU A 82 -24.32 10.66 -19.73
CA LEU A 82 -24.12 9.21 -19.74
C LEU A 82 -24.31 8.57 -18.36
N LEU A 83 -23.91 9.26 -17.29
CA LEU A 83 -23.90 8.72 -15.93
C LEU A 83 -25.27 8.21 -15.43
N PRO A 84 -26.42 8.89 -15.68
CA PRO A 84 -27.74 8.40 -15.28
C PRO A 84 -28.17 7.10 -15.97
N HIS A 85 -27.64 6.81 -17.16
CA HIS A 85 -28.02 5.64 -17.97
C HIS A 85 -26.98 4.52 -17.93
N ARG A 86 -26.09 4.55 -16.93
CA ARG A 86 -24.99 3.61 -16.81
C ARG A 86 -25.53 2.21 -16.50
N THR A 87 -25.24 1.25 -17.39
CA THR A 87 -25.56 -0.18 -17.21
C THR A 87 -24.44 -0.96 -16.49
N LEU A 88 -23.39 -0.26 -16.06
CA LEU A 88 -22.25 -0.84 -15.35
C LEU A 88 -22.52 -0.81 -13.83
N PRO A 89 -21.85 -1.68 -13.05
CA PRO A 89 -22.03 -1.71 -11.60
C PRO A 89 -21.81 -0.34 -10.96
N GLY A 90 -22.75 0.08 -10.11
CA GLY A 90 -22.64 1.31 -9.33
C GLY A 90 -21.70 1.16 -8.12
N PHE A 91 -21.35 2.26 -7.46
CA PHE A 91 -20.40 2.26 -6.34
C PHE A 91 -20.75 1.27 -5.22
N GLU A 92 -22.00 1.25 -4.77
CA GLU A 92 -22.45 0.31 -3.72
C GLU A 92 -22.34 -1.15 -4.15
N GLU A 93 -22.56 -1.45 -5.44
CA GLU A 93 -22.42 -2.79 -5.99
C GLU A 93 -20.94 -3.19 -6.08
N VAL A 94 -20.09 -2.29 -6.58
CA VAL A 94 -18.62 -2.45 -6.63
C VAL A 94 -18.06 -2.72 -5.24
N ARG A 95 -18.46 -1.93 -4.24
CA ARG A 95 -18.00 -2.04 -2.85
C ARG A 95 -18.40 -3.37 -2.19
N LYS A 96 -19.62 -3.85 -2.44
CA LYS A 96 -20.16 -5.06 -1.78
C LYS A 96 -19.71 -6.35 -2.47
N THR A 97 -19.30 -6.29 -3.73
CA THR A 97 -19.01 -7.50 -4.51
C THR A 97 -17.61 -8.01 -4.24
N VAL A 98 -17.52 -9.28 -3.85
CA VAL A 98 -16.26 -10.00 -3.65
C VAL A 98 -16.16 -11.14 -4.66
N PHE A 99 -15.13 -11.10 -5.50
CA PHE A 99 -14.87 -12.16 -6.46
C PHE A 99 -13.87 -13.18 -5.91
N THR A 100 -14.14 -14.46 -6.14
CA THR A 100 -13.14 -15.50 -5.88
C THR A 100 -12.04 -15.43 -6.95
N PRO A 101 -10.75 -15.34 -6.56
CA PRO A 101 -9.66 -15.31 -7.53
C PRO A 101 -9.57 -16.60 -8.38
N LEU A 102 -10.23 -17.69 -7.97
CA LEU A 102 -10.31 -18.92 -8.76
C LEU A 102 -11.05 -18.74 -10.09
N LEU A 103 -11.89 -17.71 -10.26
CA LEU A 103 -12.60 -17.43 -11.52
C LEU A 103 -11.66 -17.27 -12.72
N TYR A 104 -10.44 -16.79 -12.50
CA TYR A 104 -9.40 -16.69 -13.54
C TYR A 104 -8.84 -18.06 -13.98
N LYS A 105 -9.21 -19.16 -13.29
CA LYS A 105 -8.75 -20.53 -13.56
C LYS A 105 -9.94 -21.49 -13.65
N LYS A 106 -10.66 -21.48 -14.79
CA LYS A 106 -11.86 -22.33 -15.07
C LYS A 106 -11.79 -23.73 -14.47
N LYS A 107 -10.73 -24.50 -14.79
CA LYS A 107 -10.58 -25.89 -14.29
C LYS A 107 -10.56 -25.98 -12.76
N ARG A 108 -9.87 -25.06 -12.08
CA ARG A 108 -9.79 -25.03 -10.61
C ARG A 108 -11.10 -24.57 -9.98
N TRP A 109 -11.73 -23.54 -10.55
CA TRP A 109 -13.04 -23.08 -10.09
C TRP A 109 -14.10 -24.18 -10.19
N ILE A 110 -14.20 -24.84 -11.35
CA ILE A 110 -15.15 -25.95 -11.56
C ILE A 110 -14.85 -27.11 -10.60
N ALA A 111 -13.57 -27.43 -10.36
CA ALA A 111 -13.21 -28.48 -9.44
C ALA A 111 -13.65 -28.16 -7.99
N GLU A 112 -13.54 -26.91 -7.56
CA GLU A 112 -13.97 -26.49 -6.23
C GLU A 112 -15.49 -26.45 -6.09
N GLU A 113 -16.19 -25.82 -7.04
CA GLU A 113 -17.65 -25.80 -7.07
C GLU A 113 -18.26 -27.20 -7.20
N LYS A 114 -17.60 -28.10 -7.94
CA LYS A 114 -17.99 -29.51 -8.01
C LYS A 114 -17.99 -30.18 -6.63
N LYS A 115 -17.05 -29.85 -5.73
CA LYS A 115 -17.05 -30.40 -4.36
C LYS A 115 -18.28 -29.95 -3.58
N HIS A 116 -18.59 -28.65 -3.61
CA HIS A 116 -19.76 -28.09 -2.93
C HIS A 116 -21.07 -28.62 -3.52
N TYR A 117 -21.16 -28.66 -4.85
CA TYR A 117 -22.32 -29.16 -5.56
C TYR A 117 -22.54 -30.66 -5.29
N ARG A 118 -21.47 -31.47 -5.24
CA ARG A 118 -21.56 -32.90 -4.89
C ARG A 118 -22.10 -33.11 -3.47
N ARG A 119 -21.72 -32.28 -2.50
CA ARG A 119 -22.30 -32.34 -1.14
C ARG A 119 -23.80 -32.09 -1.18
N ARG A 120 -24.24 -31.00 -1.82
CA ARG A 120 -25.66 -30.66 -1.99
C ARG A 120 -26.49 -31.74 -2.71
N LEU A 121 -25.91 -32.41 -3.70
CA LEU A 121 -26.58 -33.52 -4.38
C LEU A 121 -26.66 -34.76 -3.50
N ARG A 122 -25.60 -35.07 -2.73
CA ARG A 122 -25.58 -36.20 -1.80
C ARG A 122 -26.67 -36.07 -0.74
N ASP A 123 -26.88 -34.86 -0.21
CA ASP A 123 -27.93 -34.57 0.76
C ASP A 123 -29.35 -34.80 0.18
N LYS A 124 -29.46 -34.80 -1.15
CA LYS A 124 -30.70 -35.08 -1.90
C LYS A 124 -30.76 -36.50 -2.49
N GLY A 125 -29.78 -37.36 -2.20
CA GLY A 125 -29.68 -38.72 -2.77
C GLY A 125 -29.23 -38.80 -4.24
N ILE A 126 -28.94 -37.66 -4.90
CA ILE A 126 -28.67 -37.59 -6.34
C ILE A 126 -27.18 -37.83 -6.62
N ARG A 127 -26.88 -38.62 -7.66
CA ARG A 127 -25.50 -38.82 -8.17
C ARG A 127 -25.11 -37.75 -9.20
N LEU A 128 -23.88 -37.27 -9.11
CA LEU A 128 -23.30 -36.34 -10.08
C LEU A 128 -23.13 -37.01 -11.45
N ASN A 129 -23.47 -36.31 -12.53
CA ASN A 129 -23.38 -36.78 -13.92
C ASN A 129 -22.96 -35.62 -14.87
N ASP A 130 -22.86 -35.89 -16.17
CA ASP A 130 -22.40 -34.90 -17.16
C ASP A 130 -23.31 -33.68 -17.31
N GLY A 131 -24.62 -33.84 -17.14
CA GLY A 131 -25.54 -32.70 -17.18
C GLY A 131 -25.31 -31.74 -16.02
N HIS A 132 -24.93 -32.24 -14.85
CA HIS A 132 -24.49 -31.40 -13.74
C HIS A 132 -23.18 -30.67 -14.03
N MET A 133 -22.25 -31.28 -14.78
CA MET A 133 -21.02 -30.60 -15.21
C MET A 133 -21.34 -29.45 -16.17
N LYS A 134 -22.29 -29.60 -17.10
CA LYS A 134 -22.77 -28.50 -17.96
C LYS A 134 -23.40 -27.36 -17.14
N ILE A 135 -24.13 -27.66 -16.06
CA ILE A 135 -24.65 -26.64 -15.14
C ILE A 135 -23.49 -25.87 -14.49
N LEU A 136 -22.47 -26.56 -13.99
CA LEU A 136 -21.29 -25.91 -13.40
C LEU A 136 -20.54 -25.05 -14.43
N GLU A 137 -20.41 -25.51 -15.67
CA GLU A 137 -19.83 -24.70 -16.74
C GLU A 137 -20.65 -23.44 -17.04
N LYS A 138 -21.98 -23.56 -17.10
CA LYS A 138 -22.86 -22.40 -17.27
C LYS A 138 -22.66 -21.39 -16.14
N LEU A 139 -22.70 -21.87 -14.89
CA LEU A 139 -22.47 -21.04 -13.70
C LEU A 139 -21.10 -20.34 -13.75
N TYR A 140 -20.05 -21.06 -14.18
CA TYR A 140 -18.74 -20.45 -14.37
C TYR A 140 -18.79 -19.28 -15.35
N TYR A 141 -19.38 -19.46 -16.53
CA TYR A 141 -19.46 -18.40 -17.53
C TYR A 141 -20.37 -17.24 -17.08
N ASP A 142 -21.43 -17.51 -16.32
CA ASP A 142 -22.28 -16.47 -15.75
C ASP A 142 -21.51 -15.62 -14.74
N GLU A 143 -20.73 -16.24 -13.84
CA GLU A 143 -19.83 -15.52 -12.92
C GLU A 143 -18.69 -14.80 -13.65
N LEU A 144 -18.15 -15.38 -14.72
CA LEU A 144 -17.11 -14.76 -15.54
C LEU A 144 -17.64 -13.49 -16.25
N ARG A 145 -18.89 -13.50 -16.71
CA ARG A 145 -19.54 -12.31 -17.29
C ARG A 145 -19.74 -11.22 -16.25
N LYS A 146 -20.14 -11.58 -15.02
CA LYS A 146 -20.21 -10.61 -13.91
C LYS A 146 -18.84 -10.00 -13.67
N LEU A 147 -17.79 -10.81 -13.51
CA LEU A 147 -16.43 -10.30 -13.35
C LEU A 147 -16.03 -9.35 -14.50
N SER A 148 -16.30 -9.74 -15.76
CA SER A 148 -16.05 -8.89 -16.94
C SER A 148 -16.76 -7.54 -16.86
N LEU A 149 -18.03 -7.50 -16.42
CA LEU A 149 -18.78 -6.26 -16.25
C LEU A 149 -18.16 -5.34 -15.18
N PHE A 150 -17.64 -5.91 -14.09
CA PHE A 150 -16.94 -5.15 -13.05
C PHE A 150 -15.57 -4.66 -13.53
N GLU A 151 -14.82 -5.47 -14.26
CA GLU A 151 -13.57 -5.01 -14.91
C GLU A 151 -13.86 -3.87 -15.90
N LYS A 152 -14.92 -3.99 -16.70
CA LYS A 152 -15.35 -2.92 -17.62
C LYS A 152 -15.72 -1.65 -16.86
N GLY A 153 -16.48 -1.79 -15.76
CA GLY A 153 -16.84 -0.69 -14.86
C GLY A 153 -15.60 0.03 -14.32
N PHE A 154 -14.64 -0.73 -13.81
CA PHE A 154 -13.36 -0.23 -13.32
C PHE A 154 -12.59 0.55 -14.38
N ILE A 155 -12.40 -0.02 -15.58
CA ILE A 155 -11.66 0.65 -16.67
C ILE A 155 -12.37 1.94 -17.11
N HIS A 156 -13.70 1.91 -17.18
CA HIS A 156 -14.50 3.07 -17.55
C HIS A 156 -14.37 4.21 -16.51
N ASP A 157 -14.43 3.87 -15.23
CA ASP A 157 -14.32 4.85 -14.15
C ASP A 157 -12.91 5.43 -14.09
N LEU A 158 -11.87 4.64 -14.33
CA LEU A 158 -10.51 5.17 -14.46
C LEU A 158 -10.36 6.11 -15.66
N ASN A 159 -10.90 5.77 -16.83
CA ASN A 159 -10.84 6.65 -18.00
C ASN A 159 -11.55 7.99 -17.74
N HIS A 160 -12.69 7.96 -17.05
CA HIS A 160 -13.40 9.17 -16.67
C HIS A 160 -12.67 9.98 -15.60
N LEU A 161 -12.20 9.35 -14.53
CA LEU A 161 -11.43 10.00 -13.47
C LEU A 161 -10.13 10.60 -14.00
N ARG A 162 -9.46 9.92 -14.93
CA ARG A 162 -8.26 10.42 -15.61
C ARG A 162 -8.54 11.70 -16.40
N THR A 163 -9.57 11.66 -17.24
CA THR A 163 -9.96 12.82 -18.05
C THR A 163 -10.42 13.97 -17.17
N PHE A 164 -11.27 13.68 -16.18
CA PHE A 164 -11.74 14.62 -15.17
C PHE A 164 -10.57 15.28 -14.43
N GLY A 165 -9.65 14.48 -13.90
CA GLY A 165 -8.44 14.93 -13.23
C GLY A 165 -7.57 15.84 -14.10
N ASN A 166 -7.36 15.46 -15.35
CA ASN A 166 -6.61 16.30 -16.29
C ASN A 166 -7.30 17.63 -16.59
N CYS A 167 -8.63 17.63 -16.75
CA CYS A 167 -9.40 18.85 -16.95
C CYS A 167 -9.40 19.75 -15.71
N LEU A 168 -9.25 19.19 -14.50
CA LEU A 168 -9.09 19.97 -13.27
C LEU A 168 -7.78 20.78 -13.25
N THR A 169 -6.73 20.33 -13.93
CA THR A 169 -5.46 21.07 -13.97
C THR A 169 -5.52 22.31 -14.87
N ASP A 170 -6.54 22.43 -15.71
CA ASP A 170 -6.74 23.58 -16.58
C ASP A 170 -7.67 24.60 -15.89
N GLU A 171 -7.10 25.71 -15.40
CA GLU A 171 -7.83 26.76 -14.66
C GLU A 171 -8.97 27.41 -15.47
N LYS A 172 -9.00 27.20 -16.79
CA LYS A 172 -9.98 27.85 -17.69
C LYS A 172 -11.19 26.97 -18.01
N CYS A 173 -11.28 25.74 -17.49
CA CYS A 173 -12.39 24.82 -17.74
C CYS A 173 -13.71 25.34 -17.18
N THR A 174 -14.60 25.79 -18.08
CA THR A 174 -15.84 26.50 -17.72
C THR A 174 -16.80 25.65 -16.90
N ILE A 175 -16.91 24.35 -17.22
CA ILE A 175 -17.78 23.41 -16.49
C ILE A 175 -17.32 23.18 -15.06
N LEU A 176 -16.00 23.14 -14.86
CA LEU A 176 -15.42 22.93 -13.53
C LEU A 176 -15.39 24.23 -12.70
N SER A 177 -15.49 25.38 -13.36
CA SER A 177 -15.73 26.68 -12.72
C SER A 177 -17.18 26.86 -12.27
N ASP A 178 -18.14 26.14 -12.86
CA ASP A 178 -19.52 26.09 -12.35
C ASP A 178 -19.63 25.11 -11.18
N ASP A 179 -19.88 25.65 -9.99
CA ASP A 179 -19.97 24.88 -8.76
C ASP A 179 -21.07 23.81 -8.78
N ALA A 180 -22.20 24.05 -9.46
CA ALA A 180 -23.30 23.09 -9.51
C ALA A 180 -22.92 21.87 -10.36
N HIS A 181 -22.38 22.11 -11.55
CA HIS A 181 -21.91 21.05 -12.46
C HIS A 181 -20.71 20.30 -11.85
N SER A 182 -19.75 21.01 -11.27
CA SER A 182 -18.60 20.42 -10.58
C SER A 182 -19.04 19.53 -9.41
N LYS A 183 -20.00 19.96 -8.58
CA LYS A 183 -20.57 19.13 -7.49
C LYS A 183 -21.27 17.87 -8.03
N SER A 184 -22.11 18.01 -9.06
CA SER A 184 -22.79 16.89 -9.71
C SER A 184 -21.82 15.83 -10.23
N LEU A 185 -20.79 16.25 -10.98
CA LEU A 185 -19.78 15.37 -11.53
C LEU A 185 -18.92 14.72 -10.42
N THR A 186 -18.47 15.51 -9.44
CA THR A 186 -17.68 15.01 -8.30
C THR A 186 -18.45 13.95 -7.54
N GLY A 187 -19.73 14.19 -7.20
CA GLY A 187 -20.56 13.24 -6.47
C GLY A 187 -20.82 11.93 -7.23
N LYS A 188 -20.83 11.97 -8.57
CA LYS A 188 -21.01 10.77 -9.40
C LYS A 188 -19.71 9.99 -9.62
N LEU A 189 -18.58 10.67 -9.77
CA LEU A 189 -17.27 10.06 -10.02
C LEU A 189 -16.55 9.63 -8.74
N LEU A 190 -16.80 10.34 -7.64
CA LEU A 190 -16.20 10.13 -6.31
C LEU A 190 -17.31 10.02 -5.25
N PRO A 191 -18.23 9.04 -5.37
CA PRO A 191 -19.43 8.94 -4.52
C PRO A 191 -19.15 8.67 -3.03
N TRP A 192 -17.90 8.35 -2.67
CA TRP A 192 -17.49 8.22 -1.26
C TRP A 192 -17.17 9.56 -0.61
N PHE A 193 -17.02 10.64 -1.38
CA PHE A 193 -16.88 12.00 -0.85
C PHE A 193 -18.24 12.61 -0.57
N SER A 194 -18.39 13.23 0.59
CA SER A 194 -19.60 13.96 0.98
C SER A 194 -19.74 15.32 0.25
N GLY A 195 -18.63 15.85 -0.27
CA GLY A 195 -18.53 17.21 -0.81
C GLY A 195 -18.16 18.27 0.23
N SER A 196 -18.01 17.90 1.49
CA SER A 196 -17.61 18.80 2.58
C SER A 196 -16.10 18.77 2.82
N MET A 197 -15.57 19.85 3.41
CA MET A 197 -14.17 19.95 3.85
C MET A 197 -13.97 19.31 5.23
N PRO A 198 -12.73 18.89 5.58
CA PRO A 198 -12.43 18.32 6.88
C PRO A 198 -12.64 19.34 8.01
N THR A 199 -12.75 18.83 9.24
CA THR A 199 -12.73 19.70 10.43
C THR A 199 -11.29 19.85 10.90
N VAL A 200 -10.89 21.09 11.21
CA VAL A 200 -9.54 21.42 11.66
C VAL A 200 -9.62 21.95 13.09
N ASP A 201 -8.87 21.33 14.02
CA ASP A 201 -8.90 21.65 15.44
C ASP A 201 -10.32 21.69 16.03
N ARG A 202 -11.16 20.72 15.60
CA ARG A 202 -12.59 20.59 15.94
C ARG A 202 -13.47 21.77 15.52
N LYS A 203 -12.94 22.67 14.68
CA LYS A 203 -13.72 23.73 14.05
C LYS A 203 -14.23 23.21 12.71
N LEU A 204 -15.55 23.28 12.53
CA LEU A 204 -16.18 23.03 11.24
C LEU A 204 -15.72 24.11 10.26
N ALA A 205 -15.34 23.67 9.05
CA ALA A 205 -15.20 24.59 7.94
C ALA A 205 -16.54 25.31 7.73
N MET A 206 -16.48 26.62 7.45
CA MET A 206 -17.70 27.36 7.12
C MET A 206 -18.37 26.74 5.91
N ALA A 207 -19.71 26.68 5.92
CA ALA A 207 -20.48 26.16 4.79
C ALA A 207 -20.13 26.98 3.53
N SER A 208 -19.55 26.31 2.54
CA SER A 208 -19.17 26.93 1.28
C SER A 208 -20.14 26.52 0.18
N THR A 209 -20.58 27.49 -0.62
CA THR A 209 -21.32 27.21 -1.85
C THR A 209 -20.42 26.63 -2.94
N LYS A 210 -19.10 26.70 -2.79
CA LYS A 210 -18.13 26.20 -3.77
C LYS A 210 -18.09 24.68 -3.86
N SER A 211 -17.70 24.16 -5.01
CA SER A 211 -17.43 22.73 -5.19
C SER A 211 -16.23 22.27 -4.33
N LEU A 212 -16.19 20.98 -4.00
CA LEU A 212 -15.11 20.39 -3.20
C LEU A 212 -13.72 20.66 -3.81
N LEU A 213 -13.63 20.60 -5.13
CA LEU A 213 -12.38 20.78 -5.87
C LEU A 213 -11.91 22.23 -5.86
N ALA A 214 -12.84 23.19 -6.00
CA ALA A 214 -12.54 24.60 -5.84
C ALA A 214 -12.04 24.89 -4.42
N GLN A 215 -12.69 24.31 -3.41
CA GLN A 215 -12.25 24.43 -2.02
C GLN A 215 -10.84 23.84 -1.83
N LEU A 216 -10.57 22.63 -2.33
CA LEU A 216 -9.24 22.01 -2.25
C LEU A 216 -8.16 22.87 -2.89
N LYS A 217 -8.41 23.46 -4.06
CA LYS A 217 -7.47 24.37 -4.73
C LYS A 217 -7.21 25.63 -3.90
N GLU A 218 -8.25 26.22 -3.33
CA GLU A 218 -8.14 27.46 -2.55
C GLU A 218 -7.43 27.27 -1.21
N THR A 219 -7.62 26.11 -0.58
CA THR A 219 -7.05 25.82 0.74
C THR A 219 -5.64 25.23 0.69
N SER A 220 -5.20 24.72 -0.46
CA SER A 220 -3.88 24.07 -0.61
C SER A 220 -2.80 25.10 -0.90
N LYS A 221 -2.06 25.54 0.12
CA LYS A 221 -1.00 26.56 -0.01
C LYS A 221 0.24 26.21 0.80
N GLY A 222 1.41 26.55 0.26
CA GLY A 222 2.69 26.44 0.96
C GLY A 222 3.16 25.01 1.19
N LYS A 223 4.23 24.88 1.98
CA LYS A 223 4.89 23.62 2.34
C LYS A 223 4.48 23.18 3.75
N GLY A 224 4.32 21.89 3.98
CA GLY A 224 4.04 21.38 5.33
C GLY A 224 4.22 19.87 5.48
N ILE A 225 4.22 19.43 6.74
CA ILE A 225 4.34 18.02 7.12
C ILE A 225 2.95 17.46 7.41
N VAL A 226 2.65 16.28 6.87
CA VAL A 226 1.41 15.54 7.16
C VAL A 226 1.75 14.23 7.83
N ILE A 227 1.14 13.99 9.00
CA ILE A 227 1.30 12.75 9.78
C ILE A 227 -0.04 12.00 9.79
N PRO A 228 -0.21 10.95 8.95
CA PRO A 228 -1.43 10.17 8.93
C PRO A 228 -1.50 9.17 10.09
N LEU A 229 -2.62 9.16 10.81
CA LEU A 229 -2.95 8.11 11.78
C LEU A 229 -3.86 7.07 11.12
N PHE A 230 -3.37 5.84 11.04
CA PHE A 230 -4.00 4.73 10.34
C PHE A 230 -5.06 4.02 11.20
N PRO A 231 -6.27 3.77 10.68
CA PRO A 231 -7.38 3.22 11.47
C PRO A 231 -7.17 1.77 11.93
N HIS A 232 -6.44 0.93 11.19
CA HIS A 232 -6.24 -0.48 11.55
C HIS A 232 -4.95 -0.76 12.32
N GLN A 233 -4.09 0.24 12.49
CA GLN A 233 -2.88 0.11 13.31
C GLN A 233 -3.17 0.44 14.78
N GLU A 234 -2.33 -0.08 15.68
CA GLU A 234 -2.50 0.14 17.11
C GLU A 234 -2.40 1.62 17.48
N LYS A 235 -3.54 2.20 17.89
CA LYS A 235 -3.69 3.63 18.20
C LYS A 235 -2.68 4.14 19.24
N SER A 236 -2.48 3.40 20.34
CA SER A 236 -1.53 3.74 21.40
C SER A 236 -0.11 3.91 20.86
N VAL A 237 0.34 2.95 20.03
CA VAL A 237 1.67 2.98 19.41
C VAL A 237 1.81 4.17 18.46
N GLN A 238 0.79 4.43 17.63
CA GLN A 238 0.84 5.55 16.68
C GLN A 238 0.91 6.91 17.39
N LEU A 239 0.09 7.12 18.44
CA LEU A 239 0.08 8.38 19.19
C LEU A 239 1.38 8.59 19.95
N ARG A 240 1.90 7.53 20.57
CA ARG A 240 3.20 7.52 21.23
C ARG A 240 4.32 7.94 20.26
N ASN A 241 4.38 7.26 19.12
CA ASN A 241 5.45 7.50 18.14
C ASN A 241 5.30 8.86 17.46
N THR A 242 4.06 9.36 17.28
CA THR A 242 3.80 10.74 16.82
C THR A 242 4.37 11.77 17.81
N LYS A 243 4.26 11.51 19.12
CA LYS A 243 4.86 12.38 20.14
C LYS A 243 6.38 12.36 20.06
N GLY A 244 7.00 11.18 19.96
CA GLY A 244 8.44 11.03 19.71
C GLY A 244 8.90 11.77 18.44
N LEU A 245 8.14 11.68 17.35
CA LEU A 245 8.40 12.39 16.10
C LEU A 245 8.38 13.91 16.27
N ILE A 246 7.40 14.46 17.00
CA ILE A 246 7.33 15.90 17.28
C ILE A 246 8.62 16.38 17.96
N TYR A 247 9.09 15.68 18.99
CA TYR A 247 10.34 16.03 19.66
C TYR A 247 11.55 15.96 18.74
N VAL A 248 11.66 14.91 17.91
CA VAL A 248 12.74 14.81 16.91
C VAL A 248 12.68 15.96 15.90
N LEU A 249 11.49 16.33 15.41
CA LEU A 249 11.34 17.47 14.50
C LEU A 249 11.75 18.79 15.19
N ARG A 250 11.53 18.94 16.50
CA ARG A 250 12.02 20.11 17.26
C ARG A 250 13.54 20.12 17.36
N ALA A 251 14.17 18.97 17.65
CA ALA A 251 15.64 18.84 17.61
C ALA A 251 16.22 19.23 16.25
N LEU A 252 15.53 18.87 15.16
CA LEU A 252 15.92 19.19 13.79
C LEU A 252 15.57 20.63 13.37
N GLN A 253 15.12 21.47 14.30
CA GLN A 253 14.78 22.87 14.02
C GLN A 253 13.72 23.03 12.92
N ASN A 254 12.76 22.09 12.84
CA ASN A 254 11.71 22.12 11.82
C ASN A 254 10.89 23.41 11.92
N LYS A 255 10.76 24.10 10.78
CA LYS A 255 9.94 25.31 10.62
C LYS A 255 8.63 25.05 9.87
N LEU A 256 8.47 23.87 9.28
CA LEU A 256 7.28 23.53 8.52
C LEU A 256 6.08 23.32 9.46
N PRO A 257 4.89 23.84 9.13
CA PRO A 257 3.67 23.51 9.87
C PRO A 257 3.35 22.02 9.75
N ILE A 258 2.73 21.46 10.79
CA ILE A 258 2.41 20.03 10.88
C ILE A 258 0.90 19.84 10.96
N GLU A 259 0.37 18.93 10.16
CA GLU A 259 -1.02 18.46 10.25
C GLU A 259 -1.06 16.97 10.57
N ILE A 260 -1.75 16.63 11.66
CA ILE A 260 -2.01 15.25 12.05
C ILE A 260 -3.41 14.88 11.54
N THR A 261 -3.48 13.99 10.55
CA THR A 261 -4.74 13.60 9.91
C THR A 261 -5.27 12.30 10.51
N TYR A 262 -6.58 12.22 10.73
CA TYR A 262 -7.24 11.04 11.27
C TYR A 262 -8.69 10.91 10.81
N VAL A 263 -9.27 9.73 11.04
CA VAL A 263 -10.68 9.40 10.83
C VAL A 263 -11.23 8.87 12.16
N GLY A 264 -12.47 9.20 12.47
CA GLY A 264 -13.18 8.86 13.69
C GLY A 264 -13.12 9.96 14.74
N GLU A 265 -14.28 10.50 15.10
CA GLU A 265 -14.44 11.53 16.15
C GLU A 265 -13.79 11.17 17.48
N LYS A 266 -13.76 9.88 17.84
CA LYS A 266 -13.18 9.36 19.09
C LYS A 266 -11.72 8.93 18.95
N PHE A 267 -11.12 9.07 17.76
CA PHE A 267 -9.72 8.71 17.55
C PHE A 267 -8.80 9.62 18.35
N ILE A 268 -8.99 10.95 18.32
CA ILE A 268 -8.22 11.88 19.14
C ILE A 268 -9.14 12.60 20.13
N ASN A 269 -9.02 12.28 21.41
CA ASN A 269 -9.73 12.99 22.48
C ASN A 269 -8.94 14.24 22.93
N LYS A 270 -9.55 15.06 23.79
CA LYS A 270 -8.97 16.37 24.17
C LYS A 270 -7.63 16.21 24.92
N ALA A 271 -7.56 15.24 25.83
CA ALA A 271 -6.32 14.94 26.56
C ALA A 271 -5.16 14.51 25.64
N THR A 272 -5.45 13.71 24.60
CA THR A 272 -4.46 13.30 23.60
C THR A 272 -4.01 14.49 22.76
N GLU A 273 -4.96 15.32 22.34
CA GLU A 273 -4.69 16.56 21.59
C GLU A 273 -3.77 17.48 22.39
N ASP A 274 -4.10 17.71 23.67
CA ASP A 274 -3.32 18.57 24.56
C ASP A 274 -1.92 17.97 24.82
N SER A 275 -1.80 16.66 25.04
CA SER A 275 -0.49 15.99 25.20
C SER A 275 0.42 16.18 23.99
N LEU A 276 -0.11 16.09 22.76
CA LEU A 276 0.64 16.32 21.53
C LEU A 276 0.98 17.81 21.34
N ARG A 277 0.06 18.73 21.69
CA ARG A 277 0.32 20.18 21.65
C ARG A 277 1.40 20.59 22.63
N ASN A 278 1.40 20.00 23.81
CA ASN A 278 2.40 20.22 24.85
C ASN A 278 3.77 19.72 24.37
N ALA A 279 3.85 18.52 23.78
CA ALA A 279 5.10 18.03 23.17
C ALA A 279 5.67 18.99 22.11
N ALA A 280 4.79 19.67 21.37
CA ALA A 280 5.17 20.63 20.34
C ALA A 280 5.62 22.00 20.88
N LYS A 281 5.32 22.35 22.14
CA LYS A 281 5.50 23.71 22.67
C LYS A 281 6.31 23.79 23.96
N ASP A 282 6.09 22.85 24.86
CA ASP A 282 6.63 22.91 26.22
C ASP A 282 8.17 22.80 26.17
N PRO A 283 8.86 23.47 27.10
CA PRO A 283 10.30 23.28 27.24
C PRO A 283 10.62 21.82 27.56
N LEU A 284 11.74 21.34 27.03
CA LEU A 284 12.29 20.05 27.41
C LEU A 284 13.09 20.22 28.70
N ASP A 285 12.46 19.94 29.84
CA ASP A 285 13.10 20.06 31.16
C ASP A 285 14.20 19.03 31.37
N VAL A 286 14.09 17.86 30.72
CA VAL A 286 15.07 16.77 30.81
C VAL A 286 15.69 16.53 29.44
N VAL A 287 16.98 16.82 29.36
CA VAL A 287 17.80 16.60 28.18
C VAL A 287 18.47 15.21 28.27
N PRO A 288 18.43 14.37 27.23
CA PRO A 288 19.16 13.10 27.21
C PRO A 288 20.68 13.29 27.34
N HIS A 289 21.37 12.40 28.05
CA HIS A 289 22.84 12.43 28.18
C HIS A 289 23.56 12.41 26.82
N SER A 290 22.98 11.75 25.81
CA SER A 290 23.51 11.74 24.44
C SER A 290 23.58 13.11 23.77
N GLN A 291 22.77 14.09 24.20
CA GLN A 291 22.88 15.47 23.74
C GLN A 291 24.20 16.11 24.20
N VAL A 292 24.62 15.86 25.44
CA VAL A 292 25.89 16.39 25.98
C VAL A 292 27.07 15.82 25.21
N GLU A 293 27.05 14.51 24.95
CA GLU A 293 28.05 13.84 24.12
C GLU A 293 28.10 14.43 22.70
N TYR A 294 26.94 14.62 22.07
CA TYR A 294 26.85 15.26 20.77
C TYR A 294 27.39 16.70 20.79
N ALA A 295 26.99 17.53 21.76
CA ALA A 295 27.43 18.92 21.89
C ALA A 295 28.95 19.02 22.05
N ASN A 296 29.54 18.19 22.92
CA ASN A 296 30.99 18.15 23.16
C ASN A 296 31.77 17.77 21.88
N LEU A 297 31.31 16.74 21.16
CA LEU A 297 31.94 16.31 19.90
C LEU A 297 31.81 17.33 18.76
N ASN A 298 30.88 18.28 18.88
CA ASN A 298 30.66 19.35 17.90
C ASN A 298 31.23 20.70 18.34
N GLY A 299 31.88 20.79 19.50
CA GLY A 299 32.40 22.05 20.03
C GLY A 299 31.31 23.07 20.37
N ILE A 300 30.09 22.61 20.66
CA ILE A 300 28.95 23.47 21.00
C ILE A 300 29.09 23.87 22.47
N ALA A 301 29.62 25.07 22.73
CA ALA A 301 29.96 25.57 24.07
C ALA A 301 28.75 25.77 25.00
N ASN A 302 27.55 25.93 24.45
CA ASN A 302 26.30 26.03 25.19
C ASN A 302 25.43 24.79 24.93
N THR A 303 25.20 23.96 25.94
CA THR A 303 24.26 22.83 25.88
C THR A 303 22.79 23.29 25.82
N SER A 304 22.52 24.60 25.87
CA SER A 304 21.19 25.17 25.67
C SER A 304 20.79 25.09 24.20
N PHE A 305 20.26 23.94 23.80
CA PHE A 305 19.54 23.83 22.53
C PHE A 305 18.28 24.67 22.63
N GLU A 306 18.10 25.60 21.69
CA GLU A 306 16.80 26.25 21.51
C GLU A 306 15.85 25.23 20.87
N TRP A 307 14.71 25.00 21.52
CA TRP A 307 13.72 24.01 21.07
C TRP A 307 12.53 24.73 20.46
N PRO A 308 12.52 25.01 19.15
CA PRO A 308 11.48 25.82 18.55
C PRO A 308 10.12 25.18 18.79
N ALA A 309 9.15 26.01 19.15
CA ALA A 309 7.76 25.58 19.22
C ALA A 309 7.26 25.26 17.81
N GLN A 310 6.47 24.20 17.68
CA GLN A 310 5.92 23.77 16.40
C GLN A 310 4.43 24.07 16.32
N ASN A 311 4.01 24.50 15.14
CA ASN A 311 2.60 24.68 14.84
C ASN A 311 2.00 23.35 14.39
N ILE A 312 1.26 22.69 15.29
CA ILE A 312 0.53 21.46 14.99
C ILE A 312 -0.98 21.72 14.91
N ARG A 313 -1.63 21.12 13.92
CA ARG A 313 -3.09 21.12 13.75
C ARG A 313 -3.62 19.70 13.60
N PHE A 314 -4.87 19.52 14.00
CA PHE A 314 -5.55 18.22 13.95
C PHE A 314 -6.63 18.25 12.88
N VAL A 315 -6.53 17.36 11.90
CA VAL A 315 -7.42 17.35 10.72
C VAL A 315 -8.25 16.06 10.74
N ASN A 316 -9.51 16.17 11.13
CA ASN A 316 -10.45 15.04 11.07
C ASN A 316 -11.12 14.99 9.70
N LEU A 317 -10.93 13.87 9.02
CA LEU A 317 -11.41 13.61 7.67
C LEU A 317 -12.84 13.07 7.62
N ASP A 318 -13.46 12.69 8.75
CA ASP A 318 -14.85 12.18 8.78
C ASP A 318 -15.84 13.02 7.97
N PRO A 319 -15.85 14.36 8.08
CA PRO A 319 -16.85 15.17 7.38
C PRO A 319 -16.72 15.09 5.86
N THR A 320 -15.55 14.73 5.34
CA THR A 320 -15.28 14.62 3.89
C THR A 320 -15.84 13.36 3.27
N LEU A 321 -16.28 12.41 4.10
CA LEU A 321 -16.71 11.07 3.69
C LEU A 321 -18.19 10.86 3.95
N VAL A 322 -18.80 9.94 3.20
CA VAL A 322 -20.18 9.51 3.47
C VAL A 322 -20.25 8.69 4.77
N ASN A 323 -21.32 8.87 5.56
CA ASN A 323 -21.51 8.36 6.94
C ASN A 323 -21.50 6.82 7.14
N SER A 324 -21.07 6.02 6.16
CA SER A 324 -21.01 4.55 6.24
C SER A 324 -19.73 3.95 5.64
N LEU A 325 -18.76 4.80 5.31
CA LEU A 325 -17.53 4.38 4.68
C LEU A 325 -16.54 3.84 5.72
N GLN A 326 -16.14 2.57 5.56
CA GLN A 326 -14.99 2.04 6.28
C GLN A 326 -13.71 2.47 5.54
N VAL A 327 -12.82 3.14 6.26
CA VAL A 327 -11.58 3.66 5.70
C VAL A 327 -10.46 2.65 5.93
N SER A 328 -9.89 2.09 4.87
CA SER A 328 -8.67 1.27 4.95
C SER A 328 -7.43 2.13 5.21
N ASP A 329 -6.33 1.52 5.66
CA ASP A 329 -5.07 2.26 5.87
C ASP A 329 -4.55 2.86 4.57
N SER A 330 -4.71 2.11 3.46
CA SER A 330 -4.37 2.58 2.11
C SER A 330 -5.21 3.78 1.69
N LEU A 331 -6.52 3.78 1.98
CA LEU A 331 -7.38 4.93 1.71
C LEU A 331 -7.02 6.11 2.62
N MET A 332 -6.73 5.86 3.91
CA MET A 332 -6.31 6.90 4.85
C MET A 332 -5.04 7.62 4.38
N LEU A 333 -4.06 6.88 3.85
CA LEU A 333 -2.85 7.46 3.25
C LEU A 333 -3.20 8.43 2.12
N VAL A 334 -4.09 8.04 1.22
CA VAL A 334 -4.52 8.89 0.09
C VAL A 334 -5.29 10.11 0.57
N LEU A 335 -6.29 9.93 1.44
CA LEU A 335 -7.15 11.02 1.92
C LEU A 335 -6.35 12.07 2.68
N SER A 336 -5.37 11.65 3.48
CA SER A 336 -4.46 12.56 4.19
C SER A 336 -3.67 13.46 3.24
N ASN A 337 -3.33 12.96 2.06
CA ASN A 337 -2.61 13.72 1.05
C ASN A 337 -3.54 14.56 0.15
N ILE A 338 -4.85 14.32 0.16
CA ILE A 338 -5.84 15.17 -0.53
C ILE A 338 -6.27 16.34 0.37
N PHE A 339 -6.71 16.05 1.59
CA PHE A 339 -7.49 16.96 2.42
C PHE A 339 -6.68 17.78 3.44
N ASN A 340 -5.35 17.70 3.42
CA ASN A 340 -4.50 18.64 4.15
C ASN A 340 -4.54 20.05 3.50
N SER A 341 -4.00 21.05 4.18
CA SER A 341 -3.95 22.43 3.65
C SER A 341 -2.67 22.82 2.90
N PHE A 342 -1.72 21.91 2.69
CA PHE A 342 -0.44 22.23 2.05
C PHE A 342 -0.42 21.93 0.57
N GLU A 343 0.11 22.82 -0.26
CA GLU A 343 0.34 22.53 -1.68
C GLU A 343 1.47 21.50 -1.85
N GLU A 344 2.57 21.71 -1.14
CA GLU A 344 3.73 20.83 -1.12
C GLU A 344 3.76 20.06 0.21
N VAL A 345 3.56 18.74 0.11
CA VAL A 345 3.35 17.87 1.26
C VAL A 345 4.59 17.02 1.47
N MET A 346 5.09 17.02 2.70
CA MET A 346 6.02 16.01 3.21
C MET A 346 5.23 15.07 4.12
N MET A 347 4.85 13.91 3.61
CA MET A 347 4.14 12.92 4.42
C MET A 347 5.16 12.09 5.20
N ILE A 348 5.00 12.05 6.52
CA ILE A 348 5.86 11.30 7.44
C ILE A 348 4.99 10.38 8.28
N SER A 349 5.20 9.07 8.18
CA SER A 349 4.45 8.11 8.98
C SER A 349 4.81 8.21 10.47
N PRO A 350 3.90 7.87 11.40
CA PRO A 350 4.19 7.90 12.83
C PRO A 350 5.39 7.06 13.26
N ARG A 351 5.86 6.10 12.46
CA ARG A 351 7.01 5.23 12.78
C ARG A 351 8.32 5.65 12.11
N THR A 352 8.40 6.90 11.65
CA THR A 352 9.55 7.40 10.89
C THR A 352 10.32 8.38 11.75
N ILE A 353 11.63 8.18 11.87
CA ILE A 353 12.55 9.07 12.57
C ILE A 353 13.37 9.80 11.50
N PRO A 354 13.07 11.07 11.20
CA PRO A 354 13.87 11.84 10.27
C PRO A 354 15.28 12.05 10.84
N LEU A 355 16.29 11.92 9.98
CA LEU A 355 17.70 12.03 10.36
C LEU A 355 18.43 13.16 9.64
N LYS A 356 17.89 13.65 8.51
CA LYS A 356 18.46 14.79 7.78
C LYS A 356 18.25 16.10 8.54
N GLU A 357 19.29 16.93 8.65
CA GLU A 357 19.25 18.20 9.38
C GLU A 357 18.25 19.20 8.79
N ASN A 358 18.37 19.47 7.48
CA ASN A 358 17.44 20.34 6.78
C ASN A 358 16.46 19.51 5.97
N LEU A 359 15.29 19.22 6.55
CA LEU A 359 14.23 18.48 5.85
C LEU A 359 13.65 19.26 4.67
N GLU A 360 13.53 20.60 4.78
CA GLU A 360 12.97 21.43 3.71
C GLU A 360 13.78 21.34 2.41
N SER A 361 15.09 21.10 2.50
CA SER A 361 15.95 20.88 1.33
C SER A 361 15.52 19.70 0.44
N LEU A 362 14.68 18.78 0.94
CA LEU A 362 14.16 17.68 0.13
C LEU A 362 13.19 18.16 -0.96
N PHE A 363 12.52 19.30 -0.77
CA PHE A 363 11.71 19.95 -1.82
C PHE A 363 12.57 20.49 -2.97
N GLU A 364 13.89 20.60 -2.77
CA GLU A 364 14.81 21.07 -3.79
C GLU A 364 15.28 19.98 -4.75
N ASN A 365 14.92 18.71 -4.52
CA ASN A 365 15.25 17.58 -5.38
C ASN A 365 14.72 17.79 -6.81
N ASP A 366 15.57 17.59 -7.81
CA ASP A 366 15.24 17.86 -9.21
C ASP A 366 14.08 17.01 -9.72
N GLY A 367 14.07 15.72 -9.38
CA GLY A 367 12.98 14.82 -9.77
C GLY A 367 11.65 15.20 -9.12
N TYR A 368 11.68 15.66 -7.87
CA TYR A 368 10.50 16.23 -7.20
C TYR A 368 10.03 17.52 -7.88
N LYS A 369 10.92 18.49 -8.12
CA LYS A 369 10.55 19.75 -8.77
C LYS A 369 9.96 19.51 -10.15
N GLN A 370 10.52 18.59 -10.91
CA GLN A 370 10.06 18.25 -12.25
C GLN A 370 8.68 17.58 -12.20
N HIS A 371 8.55 16.48 -11.44
CA HIS A 371 7.39 15.59 -11.53
C HIS A 371 6.36 15.74 -10.40
N GLY A 372 6.65 16.52 -9.37
CA GLY A 372 5.79 16.73 -8.20
C GLY A 372 5.71 15.53 -7.26
N THR A 373 6.57 14.53 -7.41
CA THR A 373 6.60 13.33 -6.57
C THR A 373 8.03 13.00 -6.17
N LEU A 374 8.23 12.52 -4.95
CA LEU A 374 9.44 11.81 -4.55
C LEU A 374 9.05 10.74 -3.54
N PHE A 375 9.02 9.50 -4.02
CA PHE A 375 8.79 8.31 -3.22
C PHE A 375 10.10 7.66 -2.80
N PHE A 376 10.06 6.84 -1.76
CA PHE A 376 11.19 6.04 -1.30
C PHE A 376 10.91 4.57 -1.53
N LYS A 377 11.96 3.79 -1.81
CA LYS A 377 11.81 2.37 -2.14
C LYS A 377 11.98 1.51 -0.88
N GLU A 378 11.05 0.61 -0.63
CA GLU A 378 11.18 -0.44 0.38
C GLU A 378 12.41 -1.33 0.10
N ARG A 379 12.75 -2.25 1.01
CA ARG A 379 13.84 -3.22 0.83
C ARG A 379 13.69 -4.02 -0.48
N SER A 380 14.79 -4.34 -1.12
CA SER A 380 14.84 -5.19 -2.32
C SER A 380 14.71 -6.70 -1.99
N SER A 381 13.74 -7.05 -1.14
CA SER A 381 13.56 -8.42 -0.66
C SER A 381 12.90 -9.33 -1.70
N LEU A 382 13.49 -10.50 -1.91
CA LEU A 382 12.92 -11.57 -2.74
C LEU A 382 11.62 -12.15 -2.15
N GLU A 383 11.33 -11.92 -0.87
CA GLU A 383 10.06 -12.35 -0.26
C GLU A 383 8.86 -11.58 -0.80
N PHE A 384 9.08 -10.38 -1.35
CA PHE A 384 8.04 -9.62 -2.05
C PHE A 384 7.75 -10.17 -3.46
N LYS A 385 8.50 -11.17 -3.93
CA LYS A 385 8.21 -11.90 -5.17
C LYS A 385 7.52 -13.23 -4.84
N PRO A 386 6.19 -13.35 -5.02
CA PRO A 386 5.47 -14.54 -4.63
C PRO A 386 5.93 -15.74 -5.46
N GLN A 387 6.47 -16.77 -4.80
CA GLN A 387 6.89 -18.01 -5.47
C GLN A 387 5.72 -18.72 -6.16
N LYS A 388 4.53 -18.64 -5.56
CA LYS A 388 3.28 -19.17 -6.12
C LYS A 388 2.27 -18.03 -6.17
N PRO A 389 2.21 -17.26 -7.27
CA PRO A 389 1.26 -16.17 -7.40
C PRO A 389 -0.18 -16.67 -7.21
N PRO A 390 -1.04 -15.93 -6.49
CA PRO A 390 -2.44 -16.31 -6.35
C PRO A 390 -3.14 -16.36 -7.71
N ALA A 391 -4.24 -17.11 -7.80
CA ALA A 391 -5.06 -17.11 -9.01
C ALA A 391 -5.50 -15.67 -9.33
N GLY A 392 -5.45 -15.26 -10.61
CA GLY A 392 -5.76 -13.89 -11.02
C GLY A 392 -4.61 -12.90 -10.96
N TYR A 393 -3.47 -13.22 -10.33
CA TYR A 393 -2.33 -12.28 -10.22
C TYR A 393 -1.89 -11.71 -11.58
N TYR A 394 -1.64 -12.58 -12.56
CA TYR A 394 -1.23 -12.17 -13.91
C TYR A 394 -2.38 -11.54 -14.72
N ASP A 395 -3.61 -11.99 -14.48
CA ASP A 395 -4.80 -11.45 -15.13
C ASP A 395 -5.04 -9.98 -14.73
N VAL A 396 -4.85 -9.66 -13.44
CA VAL A 396 -4.89 -8.29 -12.90
C VAL A 396 -3.69 -7.48 -13.36
N LYS A 397 -2.48 -8.05 -13.36
CA LYS A 397 -1.29 -7.40 -13.96
C LYS A 397 -1.57 -6.97 -15.40
N GLN A 398 -2.17 -7.83 -16.22
CA GLN A 398 -2.53 -7.50 -17.59
C GLN A 398 -3.65 -6.45 -17.66
N LEU A 399 -4.69 -6.58 -16.82
CA LEU A 399 -5.77 -5.59 -16.74
C LEU A 399 -5.21 -4.18 -16.54
N ILE A 400 -4.30 -4.03 -15.56
CA ILE A 400 -3.71 -2.74 -15.25
C ILE A 400 -2.73 -2.29 -16.33
N ASN A 401 -1.79 -3.16 -16.75
CA ASN A 401 -0.72 -2.77 -17.67
C ASN A 401 -1.21 -2.47 -19.08
N ARG A 402 -2.31 -3.11 -19.53
CA ARG A 402 -2.77 -3.00 -20.92
C ARG A 402 -4.05 -2.20 -21.09
N TYR A 403 -4.95 -2.23 -20.11
CA TYR A 403 -6.31 -1.68 -20.29
C TYR A 403 -6.60 -0.49 -19.36
N ALA A 404 -6.05 -0.49 -18.14
CA ALA A 404 -6.29 0.59 -17.18
C ALA A 404 -5.38 1.80 -17.36
N GLY A 405 -4.25 1.64 -18.04
CA GLY A 405 -3.31 2.73 -18.29
C GLY A 405 -3.81 3.74 -19.33
N VAL A 406 -2.98 4.75 -19.57
CA VAL A 406 -3.17 5.76 -20.62
C VAL A 406 -3.12 5.09 -21.99
N ASN A 407 -4.13 5.35 -22.82
CA ASN A 407 -4.21 4.84 -24.19
C ASN A 407 -3.94 5.94 -25.23
N ASP A 408 -3.92 5.57 -26.51
CA ASP A 408 -3.62 6.50 -27.61
C ASP A 408 -4.62 7.65 -27.72
N TYR A 409 -5.90 7.43 -27.39
CA TYR A 409 -6.91 8.48 -27.38
C TYR A 409 -6.68 9.47 -26.24
N ASP A 410 -6.29 9.01 -25.06
CA ASP A 410 -5.91 9.89 -23.94
C ASP A 410 -4.76 10.83 -24.35
N LYS A 411 -3.74 10.27 -25.02
CA LYS A 411 -2.60 11.05 -25.53
C LYS A 411 -3.05 12.03 -26.62
N GLN A 412 -3.80 11.56 -27.61
CA GLN A 412 -4.25 12.37 -28.76
C GLN A 412 -5.20 13.50 -28.34
N PHE A 413 -6.16 13.20 -27.47
CA PHE A 413 -7.22 14.14 -27.11
C PHE A 413 -6.86 15.06 -25.95
N PHE A 414 -6.02 14.59 -25.02
CA PHE A 414 -5.79 15.30 -23.77
C PHE A 414 -4.32 15.57 -23.47
N GLY A 415 -3.40 15.08 -24.32
CA GLY A 415 -1.96 15.23 -24.13
C GLY A 415 -1.42 14.42 -22.96
N LEU A 416 -2.12 13.38 -22.54
CA LEU A 416 -1.72 12.56 -21.41
C LEU A 416 -0.51 11.69 -21.74
N HIS A 417 0.34 11.48 -20.74
CA HIS A 417 1.59 10.75 -20.89
C HIS A 417 1.38 9.26 -20.60
N VAL A 418 1.90 8.40 -21.47
CA VAL A 418 2.15 7.01 -21.08
C VAL A 418 3.32 7.02 -20.09
N PRO A 419 3.14 6.55 -18.86
CA PRO A 419 4.14 6.71 -17.81
C PRO A 419 5.41 5.91 -18.11
N GLU A 420 6.57 6.50 -17.81
CA GLU A 420 7.85 5.81 -17.83
C GLU A 420 7.97 4.84 -16.64
N THR A 421 8.03 3.54 -16.91
CA THR A 421 7.98 2.49 -15.89
C THR A 421 9.35 2.10 -15.31
N GLN A 422 10.42 2.87 -15.56
CA GLN A 422 11.77 2.49 -15.15
C GLN A 422 11.87 2.18 -13.64
N HIS A 423 11.34 3.06 -12.78
CA HIS A 423 11.35 2.85 -11.33
C HIS A 423 10.32 1.80 -10.87
N THR A 424 9.18 1.71 -11.54
CA THR A 424 8.04 0.85 -11.13
C THR A 424 8.08 -0.54 -11.77
N SER A 425 9.01 -0.80 -12.69
CA SER A 425 9.25 -2.07 -13.37
C SER A 425 9.38 -3.25 -12.40
N TRP A 426 9.89 -3.00 -11.19
CA TRP A 426 9.96 -3.96 -10.09
C TRP A 426 8.61 -4.65 -9.83
N VAL A 427 7.54 -3.86 -9.72
CA VAL A 427 6.18 -4.36 -9.45
C VAL A 427 5.40 -4.59 -10.76
N ARG A 428 5.59 -3.71 -11.74
CA ARG A 428 4.86 -3.74 -13.03
C ARG A 428 5.24 -4.96 -13.86
N GLU A 429 6.53 -5.28 -13.92
CA GLU A 429 7.10 -6.23 -14.88
C GLU A 429 7.72 -7.44 -14.18
N LYS A 430 8.58 -7.22 -13.17
CA LYS A 430 9.39 -8.27 -12.52
C LYS A 430 8.63 -9.14 -11.51
N GLY A 431 7.36 -8.78 -11.24
CA GLY A 431 6.43 -9.62 -10.48
C GLY A 431 6.53 -9.47 -8.96
N PHE A 432 7.20 -8.44 -8.46
CA PHE A 432 7.18 -8.10 -7.05
C PHE A 432 5.83 -7.49 -6.66
N THR A 433 5.48 -7.57 -5.38
CA THR A 433 4.24 -7.00 -4.81
C THR A 433 4.45 -5.67 -4.10
N ARG A 434 5.70 -5.31 -3.79
CA ARG A 434 6.07 -4.08 -3.07
C ARG A 434 7.26 -3.41 -3.73
N LEU A 435 7.22 -2.08 -3.74
CA LEU A 435 8.30 -1.19 -4.14
C LEU A 435 8.37 0.02 -3.22
N ALA A 436 7.23 0.62 -2.86
CA ALA A 436 7.20 1.86 -2.11
C ALA A 436 7.31 1.62 -0.60
N ASP A 437 8.11 2.46 0.06
CA ASP A 437 8.15 2.58 1.51
C ASP A 437 7.09 3.63 1.95
N PRO A 438 6.13 3.28 2.83
CA PRO A 438 5.11 4.23 3.30
C PRO A 438 5.63 5.25 4.31
N SER A 439 6.88 5.14 4.77
CA SER A 439 7.40 5.93 5.88
C SER A 439 7.53 7.41 5.54
N PHE A 440 7.89 7.73 4.30
CA PHE A 440 8.17 9.09 3.87
C PHE A 440 7.81 9.26 2.39
N MET A 441 7.24 10.41 2.02
CA MET A 441 7.11 10.81 0.60
C MET A 441 6.92 12.32 0.48
N LEU A 442 7.30 12.88 -0.67
CA LEU A 442 6.98 14.26 -1.02
C LEU A 442 6.00 14.29 -2.19
N LEU A 443 4.99 15.15 -2.09
CA LEU A 443 4.00 15.37 -3.13
C LEU A 443 3.82 16.87 -3.37
N ASN A 444 3.57 17.25 -4.62
CA ASN A 444 3.06 18.55 -4.99
C ASN A 444 1.61 18.35 -5.47
N LYS A 445 0.63 18.78 -4.66
CA LYS A 445 -0.78 18.49 -4.91
C LYS A 445 -1.29 19.10 -6.21
N THR A 446 -0.78 20.23 -6.67
CA THR A 446 -1.23 20.80 -7.95
C THR A 446 -0.89 19.88 -9.12
N LYS A 447 0.23 19.15 -9.03
CA LYS A 447 0.65 18.16 -10.03
C LYS A 447 0.03 16.77 -9.80
N THR A 448 -0.19 16.37 -8.55
CA THR A 448 -0.54 14.99 -8.18
C THR A 448 -2.00 14.74 -7.84
N LEU A 449 -2.82 15.79 -7.69
CA LEU A 449 -4.24 15.65 -7.37
C LEU A 449 -4.99 14.69 -8.31
N PRO A 450 -4.82 14.74 -9.65
CA PRO A 450 -5.47 13.79 -10.55
C PRO A 450 -5.18 12.32 -10.20
N GLY A 451 -3.92 12.01 -9.89
CA GLY A 451 -3.54 10.67 -9.46
C GLY A 451 -4.05 10.33 -8.06
N LEU A 452 -4.12 11.29 -7.13
CA LEU A 452 -4.69 11.07 -5.80
C LEU A 452 -6.19 10.77 -5.85
N LEU A 453 -6.94 11.44 -6.74
CA LEU A 453 -8.36 11.15 -6.97
C LEU A 453 -8.55 9.71 -7.48
N ILE A 454 -7.73 9.27 -8.44
CA ILE A 454 -7.72 7.87 -8.89
C ILE A 454 -7.36 6.93 -7.74
N SER A 455 -6.28 7.22 -7.00
CA SER A 455 -5.85 6.41 -5.84
C SER A 455 -6.98 6.23 -4.84
N SER A 456 -7.82 7.26 -4.61
CA SER A 456 -8.93 7.18 -3.66
C SER A 456 -10.04 6.22 -4.10
N ALA A 457 -10.13 5.92 -5.40
CA ALA A 457 -11.12 4.99 -5.96
C ALA A 457 -10.69 3.53 -5.89
N LEU A 458 -9.38 3.25 -5.97
CA LEU A 458 -8.83 1.90 -6.08
C LEU A 458 -9.24 0.92 -4.97
N PRO A 459 -9.36 1.33 -3.68
CA PRO A 459 -9.74 0.44 -2.58
C PRO A 459 -11.09 -0.25 -2.76
N PHE A 460 -11.99 0.35 -3.55
CA PHE A 460 -13.34 -0.17 -3.74
C PHE A 460 -13.41 -1.27 -4.80
N TYR A 461 -12.38 -1.41 -5.65
CA TYR A 461 -12.37 -2.38 -6.74
C TYR A 461 -11.77 -3.72 -6.30
N GLY A 462 -12.65 -4.61 -5.80
CA GLY A 462 -12.27 -5.96 -5.39
C GLY A 462 -11.57 -6.81 -6.48
N VAL A 463 -11.74 -6.45 -7.76
CA VAL A 463 -11.05 -7.09 -8.89
C VAL A 463 -9.53 -6.94 -8.83
N LEU A 464 -9.01 -5.95 -8.10
CA LEU A 464 -7.57 -5.68 -7.97
C LEU A 464 -6.87 -6.56 -6.93
N LYS A 465 -7.61 -7.07 -5.93
CA LYS A 465 -7.08 -7.79 -4.77
C LYS A 465 -6.05 -8.89 -5.08
N PRO A 466 -6.19 -9.71 -6.15
CA PRO A 466 -5.21 -10.74 -6.45
C PRO A 466 -3.78 -10.24 -6.65
N LYS A 467 -3.59 -8.97 -7.01
CA LYS A 467 -2.27 -8.35 -7.15
C LYS A 467 -2.07 -7.12 -6.24
N TYR A 468 -3.09 -6.28 -6.14
CA TYR A 468 -3.07 -5.04 -5.38
C TYR A 468 -4.25 -5.03 -4.40
N ASP A 469 -4.05 -5.60 -3.21
CA ASP A 469 -5.04 -5.48 -2.15
C ASP A 469 -4.85 -4.14 -1.43
N PHE A 470 -5.87 -3.27 -1.54
CA PHE A 470 -5.94 -1.96 -0.90
C PHE A 470 -7.07 -1.88 0.15
N SER A 471 -7.78 -2.99 0.36
CA SER A 471 -9.01 -3.02 1.16
C SER A 471 -8.78 -3.27 2.65
N GLY A 472 -7.60 -3.79 3.02
CA GLY A 472 -7.22 -4.09 4.41
C GLY A 472 -6.04 -3.25 4.86
N GLU A 473 -4.92 -3.94 5.13
CA GLU A 473 -3.66 -3.34 5.56
C GLU A 473 -3.09 -2.32 4.56
N LEU A 474 -2.13 -1.53 5.03
CA LEU A 474 -1.47 -0.51 4.23
C LEU A 474 -0.70 -1.14 3.06
N ASN A 475 -1.11 -0.77 1.85
CA ASN A 475 -0.40 -1.08 0.62
C ASN A 475 -0.04 0.25 -0.07
N PRO A 476 1.21 0.73 0.10
CA PRO A 476 1.65 2.05 -0.36
C PRO A 476 1.71 2.17 -1.88
N GLU A 477 1.64 1.06 -2.61
CA GLU A 477 1.62 1.05 -4.08
C GLU A 477 0.44 1.86 -4.63
N ILE A 478 -0.62 2.04 -3.83
CA ILE A 478 -1.80 2.86 -4.17
C ILE A 478 -1.41 4.30 -4.59
N MET A 479 -0.36 4.86 -4.00
CA MET A 479 0.03 6.25 -4.21
C MET A 479 0.64 6.43 -5.60
N TRP A 480 1.72 5.73 -5.92
CA TRP A 480 2.37 5.86 -7.22
C TRP A 480 1.51 5.27 -8.35
N LEU A 481 0.75 4.20 -8.09
CA LEU A 481 -0.09 3.58 -9.11
C LEU A 481 -1.16 4.55 -9.60
N GLY A 482 -1.79 5.31 -8.70
CA GLY A 482 -2.75 6.35 -9.11
C GLY A 482 -2.11 7.44 -9.97
N GLN A 483 -0.88 7.85 -9.65
CA GLN A 483 -0.14 8.83 -10.46
C GLN A 483 0.20 8.30 -11.85
N GLU A 484 0.61 7.04 -11.99
CA GLU A 484 0.83 6.44 -13.31
C GLU A 484 -0.47 6.31 -14.10
N LEU A 485 -1.56 5.91 -13.43
CA LEU A 485 -2.86 5.74 -14.07
C LEU A 485 -3.50 7.06 -14.49
N SER A 486 -3.11 8.21 -13.89
CA SER A 486 -3.61 9.52 -14.29
C SER A 486 -2.97 10.04 -15.59
N GLY A 487 -1.74 9.62 -15.90
CA GLY A 487 -1.01 10.12 -17.07
C GLY A 487 -0.68 11.62 -17.03
N THR A 488 -0.88 12.29 -15.89
CA THR A 488 -0.61 13.73 -15.75
C THR A 488 0.85 14.01 -15.45
N VAL A 489 1.59 12.99 -15.01
CA VAL A 489 3.05 13.03 -14.85
C VAL A 489 3.67 12.06 -15.84
N GLN A 490 4.75 12.48 -16.49
CA GLN A 490 5.51 11.61 -17.40
C GLN A 490 6.17 10.44 -16.65
N LYS A 491 6.60 10.69 -15.42
CA LYS A 491 7.36 9.76 -14.60
C LYS A 491 6.99 9.94 -13.14
N VAL A 492 6.80 8.83 -12.44
CA VAL A 492 6.74 8.84 -10.97
C VAL A 492 8.15 8.70 -10.43
N ASN A 493 8.61 9.69 -9.69
CA ASN A 493 9.99 9.74 -9.24
C ASN A 493 10.15 9.01 -7.89
N PHE A 494 11.16 8.17 -7.82
CA PHE A 494 11.59 7.48 -6.61
C PHE A 494 13.04 7.84 -6.34
N ASN A 495 13.42 7.89 -5.06
CA ASN A 495 14.83 7.81 -4.67
C ASN A 495 15.46 6.62 -5.39
N SER A 496 16.66 6.83 -5.95
CA SER A 496 17.30 5.82 -6.79
C SER A 496 17.62 4.54 -6.01
N LYS A 497 17.80 4.63 -4.70
CA LYS A 497 18.21 3.54 -3.80
C LYS A 497 17.02 2.83 -3.17
N PHE A 498 17.21 1.53 -2.93
CA PHE A 498 16.33 0.74 -2.07
C PHE A 498 16.68 1.02 -0.61
N ALA A 499 15.73 0.73 0.29
CA ALA A 499 15.97 0.82 1.72
C ALA A 499 17.19 0.00 2.14
N VAL A 500 17.90 0.50 3.13
CA VAL A 500 19.15 -0.05 3.65
C VAL A 500 18.97 -0.55 5.07
N ALA A 501 19.82 -1.47 5.50
CA ALA A 501 19.89 -1.84 6.91
C ALA A 501 20.77 -0.84 7.64
N ALA A 502 20.35 -0.40 8.82
CA ALA A 502 21.12 0.53 9.65
C ALA A 502 21.21 0.00 11.08
N GLY A 503 22.40 0.03 11.67
CA GLY A 503 22.64 -0.57 12.97
C GLY A 503 24.13 -0.79 13.26
N VAL A 504 24.42 -1.90 13.91
CA VAL A 504 25.78 -2.37 14.23
C VAL A 504 26.08 -3.59 13.37
N ILE A 505 27.29 -3.69 12.81
CA ILE A 505 27.70 -4.88 12.06
C ILE A 505 27.75 -6.08 13.01
N THR A 506 27.16 -7.20 12.59
CA THR A 506 27.13 -8.42 13.39
C THR A 506 28.55 -9.03 13.47
N PRO A 507 29.06 -9.32 14.69
CA PRO A 507 30.36 -9.94 14.87
C PRO A 507 30.47 -11.25 14.12
N PHE A 508 31.66 -11.54 13.59
CA PHE A 508 31.90 -12.74 12.77
C PHE A 508 31.44 -14.03 13.45
N SER A 509 31.65 -14.18 14.77
CA SER A 509 31.24 -15.36 15.53
C SER A 509 29.73 -15.60 15.59
N ASN A 510 28.92 -14.57 15.35
CA ASN A 510 27.47 -14.58 15.56
C ASN A 510 26.66 -14.40 14.26
N ARG A 511 27.34 -14.41 13.11
CA ARG A 511 26.69 -14.37 11.80
C ARG A 511 26.00 -15.70 11.53
N GLU A 512 24.88 -15.67 10.80
CA GLU A 512 24.21 -16.91 10.41
C GLU A 512 25.00 -17.74 9.39
N VAL A 513 25.91 -17.09 8.65
CA VAL A 513 26.78 -17.72 7.66
C VAL A 513 28.24 -17.52 8.00
N SER A 514 29.04 -18.56 7.77
CA SER A 514 30.50 -18.55 7.95
C SER A 514 31.25 -17.94 6.75
N GLY A 515 30.53 -17.39 5.77
CA GLY A 515 31.10 -16.73 4.60
C GLY A 515 31.83 -15.42 4.91
N SER A 516 32.37 -14.80 3.87
CA SER A 516 33.06 -13.50 3.96
C SER A 516 32.09 -12.31 4.04
N SER A 517 30.80 -12.53 3.77
CA SER A 517 29.75 -11.51 3.90
C SER A 517 29.76 -10.85 5.27
N GLN A 518 29.66 -9.52 5.27
CA GLN A 518 29.22 -8.75 6.42
C GLN A 518 27.70 -8.91 6.57
N GLU A 519 27.25 -8.95 7.82
CA GLU A 519 25.83 -9.08 8.17
C GLU A 519 25.44 -7.87 9.03
N LEU A 520 24.35 -7.21 8.69
CA LEU A 520 23.72 -6.19 9.52
C LEU A 520 22.26 -6.56 9.74
N CYS A 521 21.84 -6.69 11.00
CA CYS A 521 20.47 -7.07 11.32
C CYS A 521 19.74 -6.02 12.15
N SER A 522 18.49 -5.76 11.79
CA SER A 522 17.63 -4.79 12.45
C SER A 522 16.16 -5.07 12.11
N SER A 523 15.26 -4.69 13.01
CA SER A 523 13.84 -4.57 12.68
C SER A 523 13.56 -3.31 11.86
N SER A 524 14.41 -2.31 12.01
CA SER A 524 14.31 -1.03 11.32
C SER A 524 15.13 -1.03 10.05
N TRP A 525 14.56 -0.46 9.00
CA TRP A 525 15.31 -0.05 7.80
C TRP A 525 15.39 1.48 7.71
N ALA A 526 16.29 1.95 6.86
CA ALA A 526 16.56 3.37 6.65
C ALA A 526 16.61 3.72 5.15
N GLN A 527 16.64 5.01 4.83
CA GLN A 527 16.88 5.51 3.47
C GLN A 527 18.12 6.38 3.40
N LEU A 528 18.99 6.06 2.44
CA LEU A 528 20.11 6.92 2.06
C LEU A 528 19.66 7.98 1.06
N SER A 529 20.30 9.15 1.14
CA SER A 529 20.23 10.13 0.06
C SER A 529 20.85 9.54 -1.20
N ASP A 530 20.24 9.82 -2.35
CA ASP A 530 20.75 9.49 -3.67
C ASP A 530 21.75 10.53 -4.22
N VAL A 531 22.17 11.48 -3.38
CA VAL A 531 23.07 12.58 -3.73
C VAL A 531 24.52 12.30 -3.32
N ASP A 532 24.75 11.75 -2.13
CA ASP A 532 26.08 11.68 -1.50
C ASP A 532 26.49 10.31 -0.98
N ASP A 533 25.64 9.28 -1.16
CA ASP A 533 25.88 7.93 -0.67
C ASP A 533 26.23 7.80 0.83
N TYR A 534 25.89 8.80 1.65
CA TYR A 534 26.28 8.85 3.05
C TYR A 534 25.18 9.35 3.98
N THR A 535 24.40 10.35 3.56
CA THR A 535 23.39 10.95 4.44
C THR A 535 22.15 10.07 4.58
N LEU A 536 21.82 9.63 5.78
CA LEU A 536 20.51 9.04 6.06
C LEU A 536 19.42 10.13 6.08
N ILE A 537 18.37 9.92 5.30
CA ILE A 537 17.19 10.79 5.27
C ILE A 537 16.30 10.48 6.48
N TYR A 538 16.01 9.19 6.69
CA TYR A 538 15.23 8.71 7.83
C TYR A 538 15.58 7.25 8.16
N VAL A 539 15.16 6.81 9.35
CA VAL A 539 15.11 5.42 9.79
C VAL A 539 13.75 5.12 10.41
N THR A 540 13.26 3.89 10.31
CA THR A 540 11.99 3.51 10.96
C THR A 540 12.18 3.16 12.45
N SER A 541 11.13 3.27 13.25
CA SER A 541 11.17 3.03 14.72
C SER A 541 10.95 1.57 15.13
N HIS A 542 10.75 0.64 14.20
CA HIS A 542 10.36 -0.76 14.48
C HIS A 542 11.25 -1.45 15.53
N GLN A 543 12.57 -1.22 15.48
CA GLN A 543 13.52 -1.76 16.44
C GLN A 543 13.26 -1.26 17.88
N LEU A 544 12.94 0.03 18.03
CA LEU A 544 12.59 0.62 19.33
C LEU A 544 11.23 0.11 19.81
N ASP A 545 10.25 0.02 18.91
CA ASP A 545 8.91 -0.50 19.21
C ASP A 545 8.96 -1.97 19.68
N ASN A 546 9.84 -2.78 19.09
CA ASN A 546 10.06 -4.17 19.51
C ASN A 546 10.77 -4.29 20.87
N GLY A 547 11.37 -3.21 21.39
CA GLY A 547 12.05 -3.17 22.69
C GLY A 547 11.16 -3.48 23.90
N VAL A 548 9.83 -3.40 23.74
CA VAL A 548 8.87 -3.78 24.79
C VAL A 548 8.59 -5.29 24.83
N LEU A 549 9.06 -6.06 23.85
CA LEU A 549 8.87 -7.50 23.79
C LEU A 549 9.82 -8.20 24.78
N PRO A 550 9.35 -9.20 25.55
CA PRO A 550 10.08 -9.73 26.71
C PRO A 550 11.51 -10.22 26.43
N LYS A 551 11.75 -10.84 25.27
CA LYS A 551 13.04 -11.42 24.90
C LYS A 551 13.85 -10.58 23.94
N PHE A 552 13.26 -9.52 23.39
CA PHE A 552 13.86 -8.84 22.25
C PHE A 552 15.17 -8.15 22.61
N ARG A 553 15.22 -7.46 23.74
CA ARG A 553 16.44 -6.83 24.23
C ARG A 553 17.53 -7.87 24.52
N GLU A 554 17.19 -8.95 25.22
CA GLU A 554 18.13 -10.02 25.56
C GLU A 554 18.71 -10.67 24.30
N ASP A 555 17.85 -11.10 23.36
CA ASP A 555 18.29 -11.73 22.11
C ASP A 555 19.14 -10.77 21.26
N LEU A 556 18.79 -9.48 21.26
CA LEU A 556 19.56 -8.45 20.56
C LEU A 556 20.93 -8.26 21.19
N GLU A 557 21.02 -8.12 22.51
CA GLU A 557 22.30 -8.00 23.21
C GLU A 557 23.18 -9.23 22.98
N GLN A 558 22.61 -10.44 23.10
CA GLN A 558 23.32 -11.70 22.85
C GLN A 558 23.89 -11.80 21.43
N LYS A 559 23.16 -11.30 20.42
CA LYS A 559 23.64 -11.27 19.02
C LYS A 559 24.94 -10.48 18.85
N TYR A 560 25.24 -9.53 19.74
CA TYR A 560 26.44 -8.69 19.68
C TYR A 560 27.49 -9.00 20.77
N VAL A 561 27.34 -10.09 21.53
CA VAL A 561 28.37 -10.58 22.47
C VAL A 561 29.43 -11.37 21.71
N GLU A 562 30.70 -10.97 21.79
CA GLU A 562 31.78 -11.70 21.12
C GLU A 562 32.30 -12.85 21.99
N SER A 563 32.64 -13.98 21.34
CA SER A 563 33.35 -15.07 22.02
C SER A 563 34.80 -14.66 22.20
N GLY A 564 35.23 -14.41 23.44
CA GLY A 564 36.60 -14.01 23.75
C GLY A 564 37.62 -15.11 23.49
N ALA A 565 38.89 -14.72 23.44
CA ALA A 565 40.02 -15.64 23.31
C ALA A 565 40.20 -16.49 24.59
N GLY A 566 39.43 -17.57 24.72
CA GLY A 566 39.46 -18.52 25.83
C GLY A 566 38.09 -19.18 26.03
N ALA A 567 38.07 -20.47 26.40
CA ALA A 567 36.89 -21.34 26.32
C ALA A 567 35.64 -20.91 27.12
N ASN A 568 35.64 -19.80 27.87
CA ASN A 568 34.53 -19.35 28.71
C ASN A 568 34.48 -17.82 28.97
N LYS A 569 35.10 -16.96 28.15
CA LYS A 569 35.02 -15.49 28.34
C LYS A 569 34.17 -14.85 27.26
N SER A 570 33.02 -14.30 27.62
CA SER A 570 32.22 -13.42 26.74
C SER A 570 32.73 -11.99 26.81
N ASP A 571 32.95 -11.36 25.66
CA ASP A 571 33.26 -9.93 25.57
C ASP A 571 31.98 -9.13 25.29
N HIS A 572 31.59 -8.31 26.27
CA HIS A 572 30.41 -7.44 26.20
C HIS A 572 30.74 -6.02 25.76
N THR A 573 32.00 -5.73 25.39
CA THR A 573 32.46 -4.38 25.05
C THR A 573 31.65 -3.78 23.89
N LEU A 574 31.36 -4.56 22.84
CA LEU A 574 30.53 -4.08 21.72
C LEU A 574 29.12 -3.73 22.18
N VAL A 575 28.47 -4.63 22.95
CA VAL A 575 27.12 -4.42 23.50
C VAL A 575 27.06 -3.16 24.35
N GLN A 576 27.96 -3.02 25.33
CA GLN A 576 28.04 -1.87 26.24
C GLN A 576 28.29 -0.56 25.49
N ASN A 577 29.06 -0.60 24.40
CA ASN A 577 29.37 0.58 23.61
C ASN A 577 28.32 0.96 22.57
N THR A 578 27.37 0.08 22.27
CA THR A 578 26.39 0.25 21.19
C THR A 578 24.95 -0.01 21.66
N VAL A 579 24.42 -1.21 21.49
CA VAL A 579 23.01 -1.58 21.66
C VAL A 579 22.51 -1.36 23.09
N ALA A 580 23.36 -1.52 24.11
CA ALA A 580 22.99 -1.21 25.49
C ALA A 580 22.70 0.28 25.70
N LYS A 581 23.33 1.16 24.90
CA LYS A 581 23.11 2.61 24.96
C LYS A 581 21.81 3.02 24.30
N ASN A 582 21.43 2.38 23.19
CA ASN A 582 20.15 2.54 22.51
C ASN A 582 19.87 1.33 21.61
N LEU A 583 18.65 0.78 21.61
CA LEU A 583 18.32 -0.42 20.81
C LEU A 583 18.43 -0.20 19.29
N LEU A 584 18.31 1.05 18.82
CA LEU A 584 18.48 1.46 17.43
C LEU A 584 19.84 2.16 17.22
N PHE A 585 20.88 1.79 17.97
CA PHE A 585 22.22 2.36 17.78
C PHE A 585 22.72 2.15 16.33
N ILE A 586 22.98 3.25 15.61
CA ILE A 586 23.49 3.20 14.23
C ILE A 586 24.97 3.58 14.21
N GLN A 587 25.82 2.59 13.98
CA GLN A 587 27.24 2.75 13.70
C GLN A 587 27.52 2.65 12.20
N SER A 588 26.79 1.77 11.51
CA SER A 588 27.03 1.46 10.11
C SER A 588 25.71 1.32 9.37
N VAL A 589 25.79 1.45 8.05
CA VAL A 589 24.71 1.21 7.10
C VAL A 589 25.17 0.22 6.06
N LEU A 590 24.29 -0.71 5.71
CA LEU A 590 24.53 -1.71 4.67
C LEU A 590 23.45 -1.58 3.59
N GLN A 591 23.88 -1.12 2.41
CA GLN A 591 23.07 -1.10 1.19
C GLN A 591 23.34 -2.37 0.39
N THR A 592 22.32 -3.23 0.28
CA THR A 592 22.42 -4.49 -0.45
C THR A 592 22.36 -4.32 -1.97
N ILE A 593 22.83 -5.31 -2.71
CA ILE A 593 22.51 -5.45 -4.14
C ILE A 593 21.04 -5.87 -4.34
N PRO A 594 20.25 -5.19 -5.20
CA PRO A 594 18.89 -5.61 -5.51
C PRO A 594 18.89 -6.87 -6.38
N LEU A 595 18.14 -7.89 -5.96
CA LEU A 595 18.10 -9.20 -6.63
C LEU A 595 16.72 -9.50 -7.20
N GLU A 596 16.66 -10.02 -8.42
CA GLU A 596 15.42 -10.50 -9.03
C GLU A 596 15.17 -11.99 -8.77
N GLU A 597 16.26 -12.73 -8.55
CA GLU A 597 16.30 -14.17 -8.31
C GLU A 597 17.42 -14.47 -7.30
N PRO A 598 17.32 -15.57 -6.52
CA PRO A 598 18.38 -15.96 -5.60
C PRO A 598 19.63 -16.41 -6.36
N TYR A 599 20.82 -16.08 -5.85
CA TYR A 599 22.07 -16.62 -6.36
C TYR A 599 22.34 -18.02 -5.79
N PRO A 600 23.03 -18.91 -6.53
CA PRO A 600 23.49 -20.17 -5.97
C PRO A 600 24.49 -19.92 -4.85
N ASN A 601 24.38 -20.68 -3.76
CA ASN A 601 25.34 -20.61 -2.66
C ASN A 601 26.65 -21.25 -3.10
N MET A 602 27.66 -20.42 -3.34
CA MET A 602 29.04 -20.82 -3.50
C MET A 602 29.83 -20.34 -2.28
N ALA A 603 30.72 -21.18 -1.75
CA ALA A 603 31.60 -20.85 -0.63
C ALA A 603 30.89 -20.46 0.69
N GLY A 604 29.66 -20.91 0.92
CA GLY A 604 28.96 -20.72 2.20
C GLY A 604 28.30 -19.34 2.36
N GLU A 605 28.22 -18.55 1.29
CA GLU A 605 27.57 -17.24 1.28
C GLU A 605 26.04 -17.35 1.24
N GLN A 606 25.34 -16.29 1.63
CA GLN A 606 23.88 -16.23 1.52
C GLN A 606 23.44 -16.25 0.04
N THR A 607 22.26 -16.83 -0.21
CA THR A 607 21.64 -16.84 -1.56
C THR A 607 20.76 -15.62 -1.82
N LYS A 608 20.47 -14.84 -0.77
CA LYS A 608 19.61 -13.65 -0.80
C LYS A 608 20.32 -12.50 -0.10
N ALA A 609 20.06 -11.28 -0.59
CA ALA A 609 20.52 -10.04 0.00
C ALA A 609 19.83 -9.71 1.34
N TRP A 610 18.56 -10.08 1.47
CA TRP A 610 17.75 -9.88 2.66
C TRP A 610 17.21 -11.22 3.15
N ARG A 611 17.25 -11.42 4.46
CA ARG A 611 16.71 -12.59 5.13
C ARG A 611 15.86 -12.18 6.33
N HIS A 612 14.64 -12.71 6.38
CA HIS A 612 13.72 -12.50 7.50
C HIS A 612 13.92 -13.53 8.60
N LEU A 613 14.02 -13.08 9.84
CA LEU A 613 14.14 -13.93 11.04
C LEU A 613 12.83 -13.90 11.83
N ASN A 614 11.94 -14.84 11.50
CA ASN A 614 10.56 -14.90 12.00
C ASN A 614 10.37 -15.03 13.52
N THR A 615 11.42 -15.34 14.28
CA THR A 615 11.32 -15.70 15.71
C THR A 615 12.31 -14.95 16.60
N PHE A 616 13.04 -13.98 16.07
CA PHE A 616 14.05 -13.26 16.84
C PHE A 616 13.38 -12.39 17.92
N GLY A 617 13.64 -12.63 19.20
CA GLY A 617 13.08 -11.80 20.28
C GLY A 617 11.55 -11.81 20.39
N SER A 618 10.88 -12.77 19.74
CA SER A 618 9.42 -12.76 19.48
C SER A 618 8.91 -11.65 18.54
N ALA A 619 9.81 -10.94 17.86
CA ALA A 619 9.46 -9.96 16.84
C ALA A 619 9.11 -10.64 15.52
N LYS A 620 8.08 -10.11 14.84
CA LYS A 620 7.66 -10.58 13.51
C LYS A 620 8.40 -9.90 12.36
N ASP A 621 9.24 -8.92 12.64
CA ASP A 621 9.82 -8.03 11.62
C ASP A 621 11.30 -7.76 11.91
N TYR A 622 12.11 -8.81 12.12
CA TYR A 622 13.57 -8.68 12.28
C TYR A 622 14.28 -9.23 11.03
N TRP A 623 15.19 -8.45 10.46
CA TRP A 623 15.80 -8.75 9.16
C TRP A 623 17.31 -8.65 9.21
N CYS A 624 17.98 -9.48 8.43
CA CYS A 624 19.42 -9.41 8.19
C CYS A 624 19.69 -9.09 6.73
N ALA A 625 20.61 -8.17 6.52
CA ALA A 625 21.09 -7.74 5.21
C ALA A 625 22.55 -8.14 5.02
N TYR A 626 22.91 -8.47 3.79
CA TYR A 626 24.20 -9.01 3.40
C TYR A 626 24.79 -8.22 2.24
N ASP A 627 26.06 -7.86 2.35
CA ASP A 627 26.80 -7.16 1.29
C ASP A 627 27.22 -8.12 0.16
N ILE A 628 27.57 -9.36 0.49
CA ILE A 628 27.95 -10.40 -0.46
C ILE A 628 26.82 -11.43 -0.57
N VAL A 629 26.44 -11.77 -1.80
CA VAL A 629 25.46 -12.82 -2.08
C VAL A 629 26.01 -13.77 -3.12
N GLY A 630 25.87 -15.07 -2.89
CA GLY A 630 26.23 -16.14 -3.81
C GLY A 630 27.71 -16.48 -3.81
N SER A 631 28.61 -15.52 -4.00
CA SER A 631 30.06 -15.76 -3.98
C SER A 631 30.86 -14.53 -3.57
N ALA A 632 31.88 -14.73 -2.73
CA ALA A 632 32.88 -13.71 -2.41
C ALA A 632 33.64 -13.21 -3.65
N LEU A 633 33.72 -13.99 -4.74
CA LEU A 633 34.35 -13.54 -5.99
C LEU A 633 33.44 -12.68 -6.86
N SER A 634 32.17 -12.48 -6.47
CA SER A 634 31.26 -11.62 -7.20
C SER A 634 31.78 -10.17 -7.22
N PRO A 635 31.86 -9.53 -8.40
CA PRO A 635 32.21 -8.11 -8.50
C PRO A 635 31.07 -7.21 -7.99
N ASN A 636 29.83 -7.69 -8.01
CA ASN A 636 28.68 -6.97 -7.45
C ASN A 636 28.58 -7.26 -5.95
N ARG A 637 28.92 -6.26 -5.15
CA ARG A 637 28.84 -6.26 -3.69
C ARG A 637 28.00 -5.08 -3.21
N GLY A 638 27.37 -5.25 -2.06
CA GLY A 638 26.70 -4.17 -1.34
C GLY A 638 27.70 -3.13 -0.84
N LEU A 639 27.18 -1.95 -0.55
CA LEU A 639 27.95 -0.84 0.00
C LEU A 639 27.78 -0.83 1.53
N ILE A 640 28.90 -0.75 2.24
CA ILE A 640 28.94 -0.57 3.69
C ILE A 640 29.51 0.81 3.97
N ILE A 641 28.81 1.56 4.83
CA ILE A 641 29.19 2.89 5.25
C ILE A 641 29.33 2.87 6.76
N ASP A 642 30.54 3.14 7.26
CA ASP A 642 30.80 3.29 8.68
C ASP A 642 30.76 4.77 9.07
N TYR A 643 29.97 5.09 10.09
CA TYR A 643 29.85 6.44 10.60
C TYR A 643 30.87 6.73 11.68
N GLY A 644 31.48 7.92 11.59
CA GLY A 644 32.31 8.44 12.66
C GLY A 644 31.49 8.85 13.89
N LYS A 645 32.17 8.98 15.03
CA LYS A 645 31.57 9.29 16.34
C LYS A 645 30.60 10.48 16.32
N LYS A 646 30.90 11.51 15.52
CA LYS A 646 30.07 12.72 15.38
C LYS A 646 28.68 12.43 14.81
N VAL A 647 28.59 11.58 13.79
CA VAL A 647 27.32 11.21 13.15
C VAL A 647 26.57 10.21 14.01
N THR A 648 27.27 9.21 14.56
CA THR A 648 26.70 8.23 15.49
C THR A 648 26.11 8.88 16.74
N SER A 649 26.81 9.85 17.36
CA SER A 649 26.31 10.55 18.55
C SER A 649 25.09 11.41 18.23
N ARG A 650 25.04 12.03 17.06
CA ARG A 650 23.86 12.78 16.57
C ARG A 650 22.65 11.87 16.41
N TYR A 651 22.79 10.74 15.73
CA TYR A 651 21.68 9.80 15.55
C TYR A 651 21.18 9.26 16.88
N ARG A 652 22.10 8.85 17.77
CA ARG A 652 21.75 8.42 19.13
C ARG A 652 20.99 9.50 19.90
N PHE A 653 21.42 10.76 19.83
CA PHE A 653 20.70 11.87 20.44
C PHE A 653 19.24 11.95 19.95
N LEU A 654 19.00 11.84 18.64
CA LEU A 654 17.65 11.84 18.09
C LEU A 654 16.83 10.60 18.54
N PHE A 655 17.45 9.43 18.68
CA PHE A 655 16.76 8.22 19.15
C PHE A 655 16.41 8.27 20.63
N ASP A 656 17.31 8.75 21.48
CA ASP A 656 17.03 8.93 22.91
C ASP A 656 15.91 9.96 23.11
N LEU A 657 15.88 11.01 22.28
CA LEU A 657 14.81 12.01 22.29
C LEU A 657 13.47 11.42 21.82
N TRP A 658 13.49 10.58 20.78
CA TRP A 658 12.31 9.85 20.34
C TRP A 658 11.74 8.97 21.46
N GLU A 659 12.58 8.19 22.13
CA GLU A 659 12.17 7.32 23.24
C GLU A 659 11.67 8.11 24.45
N TYR A 660 12.32 9.23 24.78
CA TYR A 660 11.86 10.14 25.82
C TYR A 660 10.45 10.65 25.51
N GLY A 661 10.26 11.19 24.31
CA GLY A 661 8.98 11.70 23.83
C GLY A 661 7.89 10.63 23.73
N SER A 662 8.28 9.37 23.59
CA SER A 662 7.39 8.22 23.56
C SER A 662 6.98 7.72 24.97
N LYS A 663 7.66 8.15 26.04
CA LYS A 663 7.39 7.68 27.41
C LYS A 663 6.61 8.69 28.24
N VAL A 664 6.94 9.97 28.08
CA VAL A 664 6.24 11.11 28.70
C VAL A 664 5.00 11.40 27.88
#